data_AF-A0A1E7HYM7-F1
#
_entry.id   AF-A0A1E7HYM7-F1
#
_cell.length_a   1.000
_cell.length_b   1.000
_cell.length_c   1.000
_cell.angle_alpha   90.00
_cell.angle_beta   90.00
_cell.angle_gamma   90.00
#
_symmetry.space_group_name_H-M   'P 1'
#
loop_
_entity.id
_entity.type
_entity.pdbx_description
1 polymer ?
#
loop_
_entity_poly.entity_id
_entity_poly.type
_entity_poly.pdbx_seq_one_letter_code
_entity_poly.pdbx_strand_id
1 'polypeptide(L)'
;MKLLNLGLEYLADDRMPDVYLDRLAEYLTALPQKNVRVAVYGMAEAGAKIVDRFKDSTFVEIVAGFDVCSSIVSKYIPVVNPDYISDFFDLDLIINTAPPQFVFEVSKVLFSQNSELSVLNLYDIFSYVTDDRNWDYSYKILVNDIGLKGDVAVLHGEVAAVIKARIDDKLKEISSRQKLSREEVQNKLELEKMCLGKYLEVELRKAIKDPNSKVEKLIQLAEKFPFYVIARDVAACLLVHDRKFKAAMDVFEPTLREYPCCHLSLTKLAELKALSGDLIGAETHISRALYFSPASSELQAVARLIKSGDISSILDSWMRRDVCPEFKNRKVSLKCSTPVWGESYIKIFMELGLRSLLASGNIPHAAKEHDVSYTIYTREQDFECIKSYPEWESLKSLIPVELISIESIIEKNDCGSKSFCKYSLMTLCQNDALEQAYDAGSVAFIPIADFMFSADFLRVALQKLDAGYDTIFVNGIRVRQEPFVEKVVPKYTSDRALDLASVSLFAEGVQYIHPFSIQAMDENYTPLWPSYYLRKNSDGNFIHNMFGSNPLFIYPRELLKIDSTLDADLPYKVTDGGLGKFTYSDEADGMMLFEIVAEDSELNRYCKKRRSSAYASYWIYGTTDPLARFLGTRLMVYKSSHCEVELGDEYFKAVEDTVKLVL
;
A
#
# COMPACT_ATOMS: atom_id res chain seq x y z
N MET A 1 10.69 -31.54 20.52
CA MET A 1 9.98 -30.39 19.95
C MET A 1 8.56 -30.83 19.70
N LYS A 2 7.59 -30.16 20.30
CA LYS A 2 6.16 -30.33 20.01
C LYS A 2 5.79 -29.64 18.70
N LEU A 3 6.63 -28.72 18.23
CA LEU A 3 6.47 -28.08 16.93
C LEU A 3 7.26 -28.87 15.87
N LEU A 4 6.52 -29.46 14.93
CA LEU A 4 7.02 -30.27 13.83
C LEU A 4 6.80 -29.50 12.52
N ASN A 5 7.61 -29.77 11.49
CA ASN A 5 7.46 -29.16 10.17
C ASN A 5 7.59 -30.23 9.07
N LEU A 6 6.61 -30.28 8.16
CA LEU A 6 6.62 -31.18 7.01
C LEU A 6 7.48 -30.64 5.85
N GLY A 7 7.72 -29.32 5.82
CA GLY A 7 8.61 -28.67 4.86
C GLY A 7 8.04 -28.61 3.44
N LEU A 8 6.73 -28.36 3.30
CA LEU A 8 6.10 -28.19 1.99
C LEU A 8 6.33 -26.76 1.46
N GLU A 9 6.53 -26.61 0.16
CA GLU A 9 6.52 -25.28 -0.46
C GLU A 9 5.10 -24.70 -0.39
N TYR A 10 4.98 -23.43 -0.01
CA TYR A 10 3.70 -22.75 0.02
C TYR A 10 3.29 -22.29 -1.37
N LEU A 11 2.18 -22.84 -1.87
CA LEU A 11 1.58 -22.51 -3.16
C LEU A 11 0.27 -21.73 -2.90
N ALA A 12 0.19 -20.49 -3.36
CA ALA A 12 -0.94 -19.62 -3.05
C ALA A 12 -2.26 -20.09 -3.71
N ASP A 13 -2.18 -20.61 -4.93
CA ASP A 13 -3.32 -21.01 -5.78
C ASP A 13 -3.85 -22.42 -5.48
N ASP A 14 -2.98 -23.31 -4.99
CA ASP A 14 -3.37 -24.62 -4.46
C ASP A 14 -2.50 -24.93 -3.25
N ARG A 15 -3.01 -24.62 -2.07
CA ARG A 15 -2.23 -24.74 -0.82
C ARG A 15 -1.93 -26.19 -0.43
N MET A 16 -2.64 -27.16 -1.01
CA MET A 16 -2.48 -28.57 -0.66
C MET A 16 -2.76 -29.47 -1.88
N PRO A 17 -1.89 -29.48 -2.90
CA PRO A 17 -2.02 -30.37 -4.05
C PRO A 17 -1.90 -31.84 -3.62
N ASP A 18 -2.40 -32.75 -4.46
CA ASP A 18 -2.46 -34.19 -4.14
C ASP A 18 -1.09 -34.77 -3.74
N VAL A 19 -0.01 -34.34 -4.39
CA VAL A 19 1.36 -34.76 -4.04
C VAL A 19 1.73 -34.40 -2.60
N TYR A 20 1.20 -33.30 -2.05
CA TYR A 20 1.42 -32.93 -0.64
C TYR A 20 0.53 -33.74 0.30
N LEU A 21 -0.68 -34.10 -0.12
CA LEU A 21 -1.55 -35.00 0.65
C LEU A 21 -0.91 -36.38 0.82
N ASP A 22 -0.27 -36.90 -0.23
CA ASP A 22 0.43 -38.18 -0.17
C ASP A 22 1.64 -38.13 0.77
N ARG A 23 2.45 -37.06 0.70
CA ARG A 23 3.55 -36.84 1.65
C ARG A 23 3.07 -36.72 3.10
N LEU A 24 1.94 -36.05 3.33
CA LEU A 24 1.32 -35.96 4.66
C LEU A 24 0.84 -37.34 5.14
N ALA A 25 0.24 -38.14 4.26
CA ALA A 25 -0.20 -39.50 4.60
C ALA A 25 0.99 -40.39 4.98
N GLU A 26 2.08 -40.36 4.20
CA GLU A 26 3.32 -41.07 4.50
C GLU A 26 3.88 -40.68 5.88
N TYR A 27 3.90 -39.37 6.17
CA TYR A 27 4.35 -38.87 7.46
C TYR A 27 3.49 -39.40 8.62
N LEU A 28 2.16 -39.33 8.49
CA LEU A 28 1.24 -39.78 9.55
C LEU A 28 1.28 -41.29 9.75
N THR A 29 1.44 -42.08 8.69
CA THR A 29 1.60 -43.54 8.78
C THR A 29 2.92 -43.95 9.43
N ALA A 30 3.97 -43.13 9.31
CA ALA A 30 5.27 -43.39 9.92
C ALA A 30 5.33 -43.10 11.43
N LEU A 31 4.29 -42.47 12.00
CA LEU A 31 4.21 -42.23 13.43
C LEU A 31 4.06 -43.55 14.21
N PRO A 32 4.68 -43.69 15.39
CA PRO A 32 4.70 -44.96 16.13
C PRO A 32 3.34 -45.38 16.71
N GLN A 33 2.38 -44.46 16.83
CA GLN A 33 1.05 -44.72 17.38
C GLN A 33 0.18 -45.54 16.41
N LYS A 34 -0.49 -46.56 16.93
CA LYS A 34 -1.55 -47.27 16.21
C LYS A 34 -2.84 -46.46 16.37
N ASN A 35 -3.24 -45.73 15.34
CA ASN A 35 -4.35 -44.76 15.31
C ASN A 35 -3.99 -43.39 15.91
N VAL A 36 -3.52 -42.48 15.06
CA VAL A 36 -3.16 -41.10 15.44
C VAL A 36 -4.43 -40.24 15.43
N ARG A 37 -4.77 -39.64 16.58
CA ARG A 37 -5.90 -38.73 16.72
C ARG A 37 -5.44 -37.31 16.37
N VAL A 38 -5.93 -36.79 15.26
CA VAL A 38 -5.51 -35.49 14.73
C VAL A 38 -6.66 -34.48 14.73
N ALA A 39 -6.33 -33.21 14.85
CA ALA A 39 -7.22 -32.12 14.47
C ALA A 39 -6.57 -31.25 13.39
N VAL A 40 -7.38 -30.52 12.63
CA VAL A 40 -6.92 -29.67 11.52
C VAL A 40 -7.19 -28.21 11.86
N TYR A 41 -6.15 -27.37 11.89
CA TYR A 41 -6.30 -25.93 12.07
C TYR A 41 -6.26 -25.21 10.72
N GLY A 42 -7.29 -24.41 10.42
CA GLY A 42 -7.50 -23.74 9.15
C GLY A 42 -8.36 -24.59 8.20
N MET A 43 -9.67 -24.43 8.27
CA MET A 43 -10.64 -25.26 7.54
C MET A 43 -10.98 -24.75 6.14
N ALA A 44 -10.18 -23.84 5.59
CA ALA A 44 -10.24 -23.45 4.18
C ALA A 44 -9.89 -24.64 3.24
N GLU A 45 -9.58 -24.37 1.97
CA GLU A 45 -9.36 -25.41 0.95
C GLU A 45 -8.38 -26.52 1.40
N ALA A 46 -7.21 -26.16 1.94
CA ALA A 46 -6.22 -27.13 2.40
C ALA A 46 -6.74 -28.03 3.54
N GLY A 47 -7.40 -27.44 4.55
CA GLY A 47 -8.00 -28.19 5.64
C GLY A 47 -9.11 -29.12 5.16
N ALA A 48 -9.97 -28.64 4.26
CA ALA A 48 -11.02 -29.46 3.64
C ALA A 48 -10.45 -30.65 2.86
N LYS A 49 -9.38 -30.45 2.06
CA LYS A 49 -8.69 -31.54 1.34
C LYS A 49 -8.11 -32.59 2.28
N ILE A 50 -7.52 -32.16 3.40
CA ILE A 50 -6.98 -33.08 4.41
C ILE A 50 -8.11 -33.89 5.05
N VAL A 51 -9.21 -33.24 5.43
CA VAL A 51 -10.37 -33.94 5.99
C VAL A 51 -10.92 -34.96 5.02
N ASP A 52 -11.09 -34.58 3.75
CA ASP A 52 -11.61 -35.50 2.73
C ASP A 52 -10.66 -36.69 2.50
N ARG A 53 -9.34 -36.45 2.51
CA ARG A 53 -8.31 -37.48 2.32
C ARG A 53 -8.32 -38.55 3.41
N PHE A 54 -8.58 -38.18 4.66
CA PHE A 54 -8.44 -39.07 5.81
C PHE A 54 -9.77 -39.48 6.48
N LYS A 55 -10.93 -39.02 5.99
CA LYS A 55 -12.24 -39.36 6.58
C LYS A 55 -12.52 -40.87 6.71
N ASP A 56 -11.97 -41.67 5.79
CA ASP A 56 -12.11 -43.14 5.77
C ASP A 56 -10.82 -43.87 6.19
N SER A 57 -9.86 -43.13 6.76
CA SER A 57 -8.59 -43.71 7.21
C SER A 57 -8.78 -44.61 8.43
N THR A 58 -8.07 -45.73 8.47
CA THR A 58 -8.05 -46.65 9.63
C THR A 58 -6.88 -46.39 10.59
N PHE A 59 -5.97 -45.48 10.23
CA PHE A 59 -4.76 -45.17 11.00
C PHE A 59 -4.66 -43.71 11.44
N VAL A 60 -5.51 -42.83 10.90
CA VAL A 60 -5.66 -41.42 11.30
C VAL A 60 -7.12 -41.18 11.58
N GLU A 61 -7.42 -40.69 12.78
CA GLU A 61 -8.76 -40.28 13.18
C GLU A 61 -8.80 -38.75 13.26
N ILE A 62 -9.55 -38.09 12.38
CA ILE A 62 -9.73 -36.64 12.46
C ILE A 62 -10.86 -36.35 13.44
N VAL A 63 -10.49 -35.78 14.59
CA VAL A 63 -11.41 -35.54 15.71
C VAL A 63 -12.15 -34.20 15.56
N ALA A 64 -11.47 -33.16 15.09
CA ALA A 64 -12.03 -31.82 14.94
C ALA A 64 -11.30 -30.96 13.91
N GLY A 65 -11.99 -29.94 13.42
CA GLY A 65 -11.43 -28.80 12.71
C GLY A 65 -11.46 -27.55 13.59
N PHE A 66 -10.44 -26.71 13.49
CA PHE A 66 -10.39 -25.42 14.18
C PHE A 66 -10.32 -24.30 13.15
N ASP A 67 -11.24 -23.35 13.22
CA ASP A 67 -11.22 -22.17 12.36
C ASP A 67 -11.74 -20.94 13.10
N VAL A 68 -11.07 -19.80 12.90
CA VAL A 68 -11.49 -18.51 13.46
C VAL A 68 -12.80 -18.05 12.80
N CYS A 69 -12.99 -18.37 11.52
CA CYS A 69 -14.21 -18.16 10.78
C CYS A 69 -15.12 -19.38 10.95
N SER A 70 -15.95 -19.35 12.00
CA SER A 70 -16.93 -20.40 12.34
C SER A 70 -18.01 -20.65 11.27
N SER A 71 -17.95 -19.96 10.12
CA SER A 71 -18.86 -20.14 8.98
C SER A 71 -18.53 -21.36 8.12
N ILE A 72 -17.34 -21.96 8.28
CA ILE A 72 -16.96 -23.16 7.54
C ILE A 72 -17.57 -24.39 8.21
N VAL A 73 -18.45 -25.10 7.49
CA VAL A 73 -19.09 -26.32 7.97
C VAL A 73 -18.50 -27.52 7.24
N SER A 74 -17.87 -28.43 7.98
CA SER A 74 -17.57 -29.77 7.49
C SER A 74 -18.74 -30.72 7.77
N LYS A 75 -19.05 -31.61 6.83
CA LYS A 75 -20.05 -32.67 7.04
C LYS A 75 -19.50 -33.86 7.83
N TYR A 76 -18.18 -33.95 7.96
CA TYR A 76 -17.48 -35.13 8.49
C TYR A 76 -17.01 -34.94 9.92
N ILE A 77 -16.65 -33.71 10.31
CA ILE A 77 -16.09 -33.39 11.62
C ILE A 77 -16.68 -32.09 12.15
N PRO A 78 -16.72 -31.88 13.48
CA PRO A 78 -17.06 -30.59 14.05
C PRO A 78 -15.98 -29.56 13.68
N VAL A 79 -16.39 -28.36 13.27
CA VAL A 79 -15.51 -27.19 13.13
C VAL A 79 -15.81 -26.24 14.28
N VAL A 80 -14.82 -25.99 15.13
CA VAL A 80 -14.99 -25.20 16.35
C VAL A 80 -14.02 -24.03 16.38
N ASN A 81 -14.32 -23.03 17.21
CA ASN A 81 -13.41 -21.90 17.40
C ASN A 81 -12.12 -22.38 18.13
N PRO A 82 -10.92 -21.90 17.74
CA PRO A 82 -9.65 -22.22 18.39
C PRO A 82 -9.61 -22.02 19.91
N ASP A 83 -10.46 -21.16 20.48
CA ASP A 83 -10.53 -20.96 21.93
C ASP A 83 -11.02 -22.22 22.70
N TYR A 84 -11.59 -23.20 21.99
CA TYR A 84 -12.06 -24.47 22.57
C TYR A 84 -11.10 -25.65 22.33
N ILE A 85 -9.85 -25.40 21.91
CA ILE A 85 -8.86 -26.47 21.72
C ILE A 85 -8.64 -27.28 23.01
N SER A 86 -8.73 -26.63 24.18
CA SER A 86 -8.58 -27.29 25.48
C SER A 86 -9.64 -28.37 25.77
N ASP A 87 -10.77 -28.35 25.05
CA ASP A 87 -11.86 -29.32 25.24
C ASP A 87 -11.53 -30.68 24.59
N PHE A 88 -10.47 -30.76 23.78
CA PHE A 88 -10.01 -31.95 23.08
C PHE A 88 -8.73 -32.50 23.72
N PHE A 89 -8.87 -33.13 24.89
CA PHE A 89 -7.75 -33.61 25.72
C PHE A 89 -7.04 -34.87 25.19
N ASP A 90 -7.59 -35.50 24.16
CA ASP A 90 -7.14 -36.78 23.58
C ASP A 90 -6.53 -36.61 22.17
N LEU A 91 -6.14 -35.40 21.80
CA LEU A 91 -5.42 -35.13 20.56
C LEU A 91 -3.94 -35.49 20.66
N ASP A 92 -3.44 -36.26 19.69
CA ASP A 92 -2.01 -36.51 19.53
C ASP A 92 -1.33 -35.34 18.80
N LEU A 93 -2.02 -34.74 17.82
CA LEU A 93 -1.43 -33.80 16.87
C LEU A 93 -2.46 -32.80 16.31
N ILE A 94 -2.07 -31.54 16.16
CA ILE A 94 -2.76 -30.58 15.27
C ILE A 94 -1.97 -30.42 13.98
N ILE A 95 -2.64 -30.62 12.84
CA ILE A 95 -2.12 -30.28 11.52
C ILE A 95 -2.47 -28.82 11.24
N ASN A 96 -1.46 -27.96 11.24
CA ASN A 96 -1.63 -26.53 10.97
C ASN A 96 -1.50 -26.25 9.47
N THR A 97 -2.64 -25.93 8.84
CA THR A 97 -2.71 -25.58 7.42
C THR A 97 -2.67 -24.07 7.19
N ALA A 98 -2.48 -23.27 8.24
CA ALA A 98 -2.37 -21.83 8.10
C ALA A 98 -1.17 -21.49 7.21
N PRO A 99 -1.31 -20.51 6.29
CA PRO A 99 -0.19 -20.00 5.53
C PRO A 99 1.01 -19.64 6.41
N PRO A 100 2.26 -19.73 5.90
CA PRO A 100 3.46 -19.41 6.68
C PRO A 100 3.38 -18.07 7.40
N GLN A 101 2.72 -17.07 6.80
CA GLN A 101 2.59 -15.74 7.38
C GLN A 101 1.87 -15.71 8.73
N PHE A 102 1.05 -16.72 9.04
CA PHE A 102 0.28 -16.78 10.28
C PHE A 102 0.81 -17.83 11.27
N VAL A 103 1.93 -18.51 10.95
CA VAL A 103 2.37 -19.69 11.72
C VAL A 103 2.64 -19.36 13.19
N PHE A 104 3.21 -18.21 13.49
CA PHE A 104 3.55 -17.82 14.86
C PHE A 104 2.33 -17.39 15.66
N GLU A 105 1.38 -16.69 15.03
CA GLU A 105 0.13 -16.26 15.68
C GLU A 105 -0.74 -17.48 15.99
N VAL A 106 -0.87 -18.39 15.02
CA VAL A 106 -1.58 -19.66 15.20
C VAL A 106 -0.90 -20.49 16.28
N SER A 107 0.42 -20.71 16.19
CA SER A 107 1.14 -21.49 17.20
C SER A 107 0.99 -20.87 18.59
N LYS A 108 1.06 -19.54 18.73
CA LYS A 108 0.83 -18.86 20.00
C LYS A 108 -0.56 -19.18 20.58
N VAL A 109 -1.61 -19.17 19.76
CA VAL A 109 -2.96 -19.58 20.19
C VAL A 109 -2.98 -21.04 20.60
N LEU A 110 -2.48 -21.96 19.75
CA LEU A 110 -2.48 -23.40 20.02
C LEU A 110 -1.79 -23.73 21.36
N PHE A 111 -0.57 -23.23 21.57
CA PHE A 111 0.20 -23.49 22.79
C PHE A 111 -0.31 -22.73 24.02
N SER A 112 -1.11 -21.68 23.84
CA SER A 112 -1.80 -21.02 24.97
C SER A 112 -2.98 -21.85 25.48
N GLN A 113 -3.62 -22.63 24.61
CA GLN A 113 -4.73 -23.51 24.96
C GLN A 113 -4.24 -24.87 25.47
N ASN A 114 -3.18 -25.42 24.87
CA ASN A 114 -2.58 -26.67 25.31
C ASN A 114 -1.07 -26.70 25.02
N SER A 115 -0.24 -26.54 26.06
CA SER A 115 1.22 -26.56 25.92
C SER A 115 1.81 -27.95 25.64
N GLU A 116 1.02 -29.01 25.83
CA GLU A 116 1.43 -30.40 25.64
C GLU A 116 1.18 -30.94 24.24
N LEU A 117 0.39 -30.23 23.45
CA LEU A 117 -0.03 -30.63 22.12
C LEU A 117 1.11 -30.56 21.10
N SER A 118 1.23 -31.60 20.27
CA SER A 118 2.11 -31.53 19.10
C SER A 118 1.41 -30.78 17.97
N VAL A 119 2.15 -29.95 17.25
CA VAL A 119 1.67 -29.17 16.10
C VAL A 119 2.55 -29.47 14.91
N LEU A 120 1.97 -29.98 13.83
CA LEU A 120 2.62 -30.16 12.54
C LEU A 120 2.31 -28.98 11.63
N ASN A 121 3.30 -28.10 11.44
CA ASN A 121 3.23 -27.08 10.40
C ASN A 121 3.48 -27.74 9.05
N LEU A 122 2.60 -27.46 8.08
CA LEU A 122 2.74 -28.04 6.75
C LEU A 122 3.88 -27.39 5.95
N TYR A 123 4.01 -26.07 6.04
CA TYR A 123 4.83 -25.31 5.11
C TYR A 123 6.22 -24.98 5.65
N ASP A 124 7.19 -24.93 4.75
CA ASP A 124 8.56 -24.51 5.03
C ASP A 124 8.63 -22.98 5.21
N ILE A 125 8.62 -22.53 6.48
CA ILE A 125 8.76 -21.13 6.81
C ILE A 125 10.14 -20.56 6.42
N PHE A 126 11.22 -21.36 6.42
CA PHE A 126 12.55 -20.88 6.07
C PHE A 126 12.63 -20.54 4.58
N SER A 127 12.13 -21.43 3.72
CA SER A 127 11.97 -21.14 2.29
C SER A 127 11.05 -19.94 2.07
N TYR A 128 9.94 -19.83 2.82
CA TYR A 128 9.02 -18.71 2.68
C TYR A 128 9.66 -17.35 3.02
N VAL A 129 10.40 -17.23 4.14
CA VAL A 129 11.01 -15.95 4.54
C VAL A 129 12.29 -15.61 3.78
N THR A 130 12.85 -16.55 3.02
CA THR A 130 13.98 -16.31 2.12
C THR A 130 13.55 -15.97 0.70
N ASP A 131 12.27 -16.18 0.38
CA ASP A 131 11.67 -15.77 -0.90
C ASP A 131 11.62 -14.23 -1.03
N ASP A 132 11.91 -13.73 -2.23
CA ASP A 132 11.85 -12.32 -2.61
C ASP A 132 10.42 -11.75 -2.68
N ARG A 133 9.36 -12.56 -2.57
CA ARG A 133 7.98 -12.09 -2.42
C ARG A 133 7.66 -11.61 -1.01
N ASN A 134 8.40 -12.09 -0.01
CA ASN A 134 7.94 -12.08 1.39
C ASN A 134 8.73 -11.10 2.26
N TRP A 135 9.18 -9.97 1.71
CA TRP A 135 9.88 -8.92 2.45
C TRP A 135 9.02 -8.33 3.57
N ASP A 136 7.76 -8.01 3.27
CA ASP A 136 6.79 -7.50 4.24
C ASP A 136 6.62 -8.46 5.42
N TYR A 137 6.54 -9.76 5.12
CA TYR A 137 6.40 -10.77 6.15
C TYR A 137 7.66 -10.97 6.98
N SER A 138 8.82 -11.01 6.33
CA SER A 138 10.12 -11.10 6.99
C SER A 138 10.32 -9.95 7.98
N TYR A 139 9.95 -8.74 7.58
CA TYR A 139 9.94 -7.57 8.46
C TYR A 139 8.99 -7.76 9.65
N LYS A 140 7.74 -8.19 9.41
CA LYS A 140 6.74 -8.41 10.47
C LYS A 140 7.20 -9.41 11.51
N ILE A 141 7.82 -10.53 11.12
CA ILE A 141 8.38 -11.50 12.06
C ILE A 141 9.40 -10.82 12.99
N LEU A 142 10.28 -9.98 12.45
CA LEU A 142 11.32 -9.34 13.25
C LEU A 142 10.79 -8.33 14.24
N VAL A 143 9.72 -7.62 13.89
CA VAL A 143 9.17 -6.54 14.73
C VAL A 143 8.08 -7.03 15.68
N ASN A 144 7.40 -8.12 15.35
CA ASN A 144 6.29 -8.70 16.11
C ASN A 144 6.67 -10.03 16.79
N ASP A 145 7.50 -9.96 17.83
CA ASP A 145 7.90 -11.10 18.66
C ASP A 145 7.20 -11.14 20.03
N ILE A 146 6.17 -10.31 20.23
CA ILE A 146 5.60 -10.06 21.56
C ILE A 146 4.78 -11.27 22.05
N GLY A 147 5.25 -11.86 23.15
CA GLY A 147 4.53 -12.87 23.92
C GLY A 147 4.68 -14.30 23.40
N LEU A 148 5.66 -14.57 22.54
CA LEU A 148 6.04 -15.94 22.17
C LEU A 148 6.75 -16.64 23.35
N LYS A 149 6.46 -17.92 23.56
CA LYS A 149 7.03 -18.75 24.65
C LYS A 149 7.32 -20.16 24.16
N GLY A 150 8.17 -20.89 24.89
CA GLY A 150 8.46 -22.31 24.64
C GLY A 150 9.02 -22.57 23.23
N ASP A 151 8.61 -23.69 22.64
CA ASP A 151 9.06 -24.13 21.30
C ASP A 151 8.77 -23.09 20.19
N VAL A 152 7.70 -22.30 20.32
CA VAL A 152 7.36 -21.23 19.36
C VAL A 152 8.39 -20.11 19.39
N ALA A 153 8.87 -19.72 20.58
CA ALA A 153 9.92 -18.71 20.71
C ALA A 153 11.26 -19.20 20.17
N VAL A 154 11.56 -20.50 20.30
CA VAL A 154 12.76 -21.11 19.72
C VAL A 154 12.72 -21.06 18.20
N LEU A 155 11.64 -21.56 17.58
CA LEU A 155 11.48 -21.52 16.12
C LEU A 155 11.49 -20.08 15.60
N HIS A 156 10.82 -19.14 16.29
CA HIS A 156 10.87 -17.73 15.93
C HIS A 156 12.29 -17.19 15.94
N GLY A 157 13.08 -17.50 16.98
CA GLY A 157 14.48 -17.11 17.06
C GLY A 157 15.33 -17.61 15.89
N GLU A 158 15.12 -18.87 15.47
CA GLU A 158 15.80 -19.48 14.31
C GLU A 158 15.42 -18.78 13.00
N VAL A 159 14.12 -18.59 12.75
CA VAL A 159 13.61 -17.90 11.56
C VAL A 159 14.08 -16.43 11.54
N ALA A 160 14.02 -15.75 12.68
CA ALA A 160 14.49 -14.37 12.83
C ALA A 160 16.00 -14.25 12.58
N ALA A 161 16.81 -15.25 12.94
CA ALA A 161 18.24 -15.25 12.64
C ALA A 161 18.51 -15.34 11.13
N VAL A 162 17.77 -16.19 10.41
CA VAL A 162 17.85 -16.30 8.94
C VAL A 162 17.46 -14.97 8.28
N ILE A 163 16.37 -14.35 8.73
CA ILE A 163 15.95 -13.05 8.20
C ILE A 163 17.02 -11.98 8.47
N LYS A 164 17.55 -11.89 9.69
CA LYS A 164 18.60 -10.91 10.03
C LYS A 164 19.84 -11.05 9.15
N ALA A 165 20.31 -12.28 8.93
CA ALA A 165 21.43 -12.53 8.03
C ALA A 165 21.15 -12.00 6.61
N ARG A 166 19.95 -12.27 6.07
CA ARG A 166 19.52 -11.74 4.78
C ARG A 166 19.48 -10.21 4.75
N ILE A 167 19.00 -9.57 5.82
CA ILE A 167 19.00 -8.10 5.95
C ILE A 167 20.43 -7.57 5.90
N ASP A 168 21.32 -8.13 6.71
CA ASP A 168 22.71 -7.68 6.80
C ASP A 168 23.43 -7.82 5.46
N ASP A 169 23.26 -8.96 4.78
CA ASP A 169 23.81 -9.20 3.45
C ASP A 169 23.27 -8.19 2.43
N LYS A 170 21.96 -7.91 2.46
CA LYS A 170 21.35 -6.96 1.51
C LYS A 170 21.76 -5.52 1.76
N LEU A 171 21.79 -5.08 3.03
CA LEU A 171 22.24 -3.74 3.38
C LEU A 171 23.73 -3.54 3.05
N LYS A 172 24.55 -4.58 3.21
CA LYS A 172 25.96 -4.57 2.78
C LYS A 172 26.08 -4.45 1.25
N GLU A 173 25.26 -5.19 0.50
CA GLU A 173 25.20 -5.08 -0.96
C GLU A 173 24.81 -3.66 -1.40
N ILE A 174 23.76 -3.07 -0.80
CA ILE A 174 23.32 -1.69 -1.07
C ILE A 174 24.45 -0.70 -0.75
N SER A 175 25.04 -0.80 0.44
CA SER A 175 26.12 0.10 0.88
C SER A 175 27.34 0.03 -0.03
N SER A 176 27.69 -1.16 -0.53
CA SER A 176 28.85 -1.36 -1.42
C SER A 176 28.73 -0.67 -2.78
N ARG A 177 27.50 -0.32 -3.19
CA ARG A 177 27.20 0.34 -4.47
C ARG A 177 27.11 1.86 -4.36
N GLN A 178 27.11 2.40 -3.14
CA GLN A 178 26.99 3.83 -2.91
C GLN A 178 28.25 4.57 -3.33
N LYS A 179 28.08 5.63 -4.12
CA LYS A 179 29.17 6.51 -4.53
C LYS A 179 29.38 7.69 -3.58
N LEU A 180 28.37 8.02 -2.78
CA LEU A 180 28.42 9.04 -1.76
C LEU A 180 28.16 8.42 -0.40
N SER A 181 28.85 8.91 0.62
CA SER A 181 28.51 8.60 1.99
C SER A 181 27.21 9.30 2.40
N ARG A 182 26.52 8.74 3.39
CA ARG A 182 25.32 9.35 3.99
C ARG A 182 25.63 10.75 4.53
N GLU A 183 26.81 10.94 5.12
CA GLU A 183 27.27 12.21 5.69
C GLU A 183 27.49 13.28 4.61
N GLU A 184 28.07 12.91 3.46
CA GLU A 184 28.24 13.83 2.32
C GLU A 184 26.88 14.31 1.78
N VAL A 185 25.91 13.41 1.69
CA VAL A 185 24.54 13.76 1.27
C VAL A 185 23.88 14.66 2.30
N GLN A 186 23.97 14.33 3.60
CA GLN A 186 23.37 15.12 4.69
C GLN A 186 23.93 16.54 4.75
N ASN A 187 25.27 16.69 4.78
CA ASN A 187 25.92 18.00 4.80
C ASN A 187 25.50 18.87 3.62
N LYS A 188 25.32 18.26 2.44
CA LYS A 188 24.84 18.97 1.26
C LYS A 188 23.38 19.44 1.41
N LEU A 189 22.50 18.57 1.91
CA LEU A 189 21.08 18.88 2.11
C LEU A 189 20.87 19.95 3.19
N GLU A 190 21.66 19.94 4.26
CA GLU A 190 21.69 20.98 5.28
C GLU A 190 22.14 22.32 4.71
N LEU A 191 23.25 22.34 3.97
CA LEU A 191 23.78 23.55 3.33
C LEU A 191 22.77 24.18 2.36
N GLU A 192 22.08 23.35 1.57
CA GLU A 192 21.08 23.80 0.60
C GLU A 192 19.67 24.00 1.21
N LYS A 193 19.49 23.73 2.51
CA LYS A 193 18.23 23.82 3.26
C LYS A 193 17.06 23.10 2.56
N MET A 194 17.28 21.84 2.18
CA MET A 194 16.28 21.03 1.49
C MET A 194 16.28 19.57 1.92
N CYS A 195 15.15 18.89 1.77
CA CYS A 195 15.07 17.45 1.88
C CYS A 195 15.59 16.75 0.61
N LEU A 196 15.91 15.46 0.73
CA LEU A 196 16.48 14.66 -0.36
C LEU A 196 15.58 14.63 -1.61
N GLY A 197 14.26 14.50 -1.47
CA GLY A 197 13.35 14.47 -2.62
C GLY A 197 13.35 15.78 -3.41
N LYS A 198 13.34 16.92 -2.71
CA LYS A 198 13.43 18.24 -3.36
C LYS A 198 14.77 18.44 -4.07
N TYR A 199 15.87 17.99 -3.47
CA TYR A 199 17.18 17.98 -4.11
C TYR A 199 17.18 17.16 -5.40
N LEU A 200 16.67 15.93 -5.35
CA LEU A 200 16.63 15.02 -6.51
C LEU A 200 15.77 15.59 -7.65
N GLU A 201 14.63 16.22 -7.37
CA GLU A 201 13.82 16.91 -8.41
C GLU A 201 14.57 18.04 -9.10
N VAL A 202 15.30 18.85 -8.33
CA VAL A 202 16.11 19.95 -8.86
C VAL A 202 17.21 19.40 -9.76
N GLU A 203 17.92 18.37 -9.33
CA GLU A 203 19.00 17.75 -10.11
C GLU A 203 18.46 17.04 -11.36
N LEU A 204 17.30 16.37 -11.28
CA LEU A 204 16.63 15.77 -12.43
C LEU A 204 16.30 16.84 -13.48
N ARG A 205 15.68 17.95 -13.07
CA ARG A 205 15.34 19.06 -13.98
C ARG A 205 16.58 19.68 -14.60
N LYS A 206 17.68 19.82 -13.84
CA LYS A 206 18.97 20.30 -14.38
C LYS A 206 19.52 19.33 -15.43
N ALA A 207 19.46 18.02 -15.18
CA ALA A 207 19.94 17.01 -16.13
C ALA A 207 19.11 17.02 -17.43
N ILE A 208 17.78 17.09 -17.33
CA ILE A 208 16.87 17.10 -18.49
C ILE A 208 17.06 18.36 -19.35
N LYS A 209 17.30 19.52 -18.74
CA LYS A 209 17.51 20.79 -19.43
C LYS A 209 18.89 20.92 -20.10
N ASP A 210 19.79 19.96 -19.90
CA ASP A 210 21.11 20.02 -20.54
C ASP A 210 21.01 19.64 -22.04
N PRO A 211 21.34 20.55 -22.96
CA PRO A 211 21.16 20.32 -24.39
C PRO A 211 22.14 19.30 -24.98
N ASN A 212 23.30 19.09 -24.35
CA ASN A 212 24.42 18.34 -24.94
C ASN A 212 24.60 16.95 -24.32
N SER A 213 24.11 16.74 -23.10
CA SER A 213 24.48 15.58 -22.27
C SER A 213 23.36 15.06 -21.38
N LYS A 214 22.08 15.33 -21.69
CA LYS A 214 20.93 14.92 -20.87
C LYS A 214 20.95 13.46 -20.44
N VAL A 215 21.13 12.51 -21.37
CA VAL A 215 21.15 11.06 -21.07
C VAL A 215 22.30 10.71 -20.13
N GLU A 216 23.50 11.22 -20.41
CA GLU A 216 24.69 10.98 -19.58
C GLU A 216 24.52 11.55 -18.16
N LYS A 217 24.00 12.78 -18.03
CA LYS A 217 23.73 13.39 -16.71
C LYS A 217 22.67 12.66 -15.92
N LEU A 218 21.65 12.12 -16.59
CA LEU A 218 20.61 11.30 -15.97
C LEU A 218 21.19 9.97 -15.46
N ILE A 219 22.05 9.33 -16.24
CA ILE A 219 22.79 8.13 -15.81
C ILE A 219 23.67 8.48 -14.60
N GLN A 220 24.44 9.56 -14.66
CA GLN A 220 25.29 10.00 -13.54
C GLN A 220 24.47 10.28 -12.27
N LEU A 221 23.28 10.88 -12.39
CA LEU A 221 22.37 11.10 -11.27
C LEU A 221 21.89 9.77 -10.66
N ALA A 222 21.45 8.82 -11.48
CA ALA A 222 21.04 7.49 -11.04
C ALA A 222 22.21 6.67 -10.46
N GLU A 223 23.42 6.85 -10.98
CA GLU A 223 24.63 6.21 -10.46
C GLU A 223 25.06 6.80 -9.11
N LYS A 224 24.81 8.10 -8.90
CA LYS A 224 25.06 8.79 -7.63
C LYS A 224 24.03 8.41 -6.58
N PHE A 225 22.78 8.20 -6.98
CA PHE A 225 21.68 7.76 -6.13
C PHE A 225 20.97 6.55 -6.75
N PRO A 226 21.51 5.31 -6.57
CA PRO A 226 20.99 4.12 -7.23
C PRO A 226 19.48 3.90 -7.09
N PHE A 227 18.93 4.16 -5.90
CA PHE A 227 17.49 4.02 -5.65
C PHE A 227 16.62 5.00 -6.49
N TYR A 228 17.16 6.13 -6.95
CA TYR A 228 16.44 7.14 -7.71
C TYR A 228 16.36 6.78 -9.20
N VAL A 229 15.70 5.65 -9.48
CA VAL A 229 15.63 5.06 -10.82
C VAL A 229 14.73 5.85 -11.80
N ILE A 230 13.99 6.85 -11.32
CA ILE A 230 13.25 7.79 -12.17
C ILE A 230 14.21 8.43 -13.20
N ALA A 231 15.45 8.76 -12.81
CA ALA A 231 16.44 9.27 -13.74
C ALA A 231 16.82 8.27 -14.84
N ARG A 232 16.86 6.96 -14.54
CA ARG A 232 17.06 5.90 -15.55
C ARG A 232 15.87 5.77 -16.47
N ASP A 233 14.66 5.84 -15.93
CA ASP A 233 13.42 5.74 -16.72
C ASP A 233 13.32 6.91 -17.71
N VAL A 234 13.65 8.13 -17.27
CA VAL A 234 13.77 9.29 -18.17
C VAL A 234 14.80 9.03 -19.27
N ALA A 235 16.00 8.56 -18.90
CA ALA A 235 17.06 8.30 -19.87
C ALA A 235 16.66 7.23 -20.89
N ALA A 236 16.02 6.15 -20.44
CA ALA A 236 15.48 5.09 -21.29
C ALA A 236 14.41 5.63 -22.25
N CYS A 237 13.47 6.43 -21.76
CA CYS A 237 12.43 7.05 -22.57
C CYS A 237 13.03 7.92 -23.69
N LEU A 238 13.99 8.80 -23.36
CA LEU A 238 14.70 9.62 -24.34
C LEU A 238 15.45 8.77 -25.39
N LEU A 239 16.05 7.64 -24.98
CA LEU A 239 16.74 6.73 -25.88
C LEU A 239 15.76 5.96 -26.78
N VAL A 240 14.57 5.61 -26.29
CA VAL A 240 13.50 5.01 -27.11
C VAL A 240 12.98 6.00 -28.14
N HIS A 241 12.78 7.27 -27.78
CA HIS A 241 12.43 8.34 -28.74
C HIS A 241 13.48 8.50 -29.84
N ASP A 242 14.75 8.32 -29.51
CA ASP A 242 15.88 8.27 -30.45
C ASP A 242 16.03 6.93 -31.20
N ARG A 243 15.13 5.97 -30.98
CA ARG A 243 15.16 4.59 -31.52
C ARG A 243 16.43 3.80 -31.15
N LYS A 244 17.07 4.11 -30.03
CA LYS A 244 18.24 3.41 -29.46
C LYS A 244 17.81 2.37 -28.42
N PHE A 245 16.99 1.41 -28.83
CA PHE A 245 16.32 0.49 -27.90
C PHE A 245 17.28 -0.33 -27.03
N LYS A 246 18.39 -0.83 -27.58
CA LYS A 246 19.41 -1.55 -26.81
C LYS A 246 20.04 -0.68 -25.73
N ALA A 247 20.39 0.57 -26.05
CA ALA A 247 20.93 1.50 -25.06
C ALA A 247 19.89 1.86 -23.98
N ALA A 248 18.61 2.02 -24.37
CA ALA A 248 17.53 2.25 -23.41
C ALA A 248 17.41 1.08 -22.42
N MET A 249 17.44 -0.15 -22.93
CA MET A 249 17.45 -1.36 -22.12
C MET A 249 18.66 -1.41 -21.18
N ASP A 250 19.88 -1.19 -21.69
CA ASP A 250 21.12 -1.25 -20.89
C ASP A 250 21.14 -0.19 -19.78
N VAL A 251 20.58 1.00 -20.03
CA VAL A 251 20.47 2.07 -19.02
C VAL A 251 19.42 1.76 -17.95
N PHE A 252 18.33 1.09 -18.32
CA PHE A 252 17.23 0.77 -17.41
C PHE A 252 17.47 -0.49 -16.59
N GLU A 253 18.11 -1.52 -17.15
CA GLU A 253 18.32 -2.83 -16.51
C GLU A 253 18.87 -2.78 -15.06
N PRO A 254 19.81 -1.88 -14.70
CA PRO A 254 20.27 -1.75 -13.32
C PRO A 254 19.17 -1.42 -12.30
N THR A 255 18.02 -0.89 -12.73
CA THR A 255 16.84 -0.61 -11.88
C THR A 255 16.39 -1.86 -11.10
N LEU A 256 16.47 -3.05 -11.71
CA LEU A 256 16.03 -4.29 -11.05
C LEU A 256 16.97 -4.72 -9.91
N ARG A 257 18.16 -4.13 -9.80
CA ARG A 257 19.02 -4.31 -8.62
C ARG A 257 18.58 -3.48 -7.42
N GLU A 258 17.68 -2.52 -7.60
CA GLU A 258 17.11 -1.72 -6.51
C GLU A 258 15.65 -2.03 -6.25
N TYR A 259 14.96 -2.58 -7.25
CA TYR A 259 13.55 -2.94 -7.22
C TYR A 259 13.29 -4.31 -7.86
N PRO A 260 13.90 -5.40 -7.35
CA PRO A 260 13.83 -6.73 -7.97
C PRO A 260 12.41 -7.32 -8.00
N CYS A 261 11.53 -6.82 -7.14
CA CYS A 261 10.17 -7.33 -6.93
C CYS A 261 9.09 -6.37 -7.46
N CYS A 262 9.48 -5.19 -7.97
CA CYS A 262 8.52 -4.22 -8.49
C CYS A 262 8.03 -4.69 -9.87
N HIS A 263 6.80 -5.22 -9.92
CA HIS A 263 6.21 -5.71 -11.16
C HIS A 263 6.18 -4.64 -12.26
N LEU A 264 5.97 -3.36 -11.93
CA LEU A 264 6.00 -2.25 -12.90
C LEU A 264 7.39 -2.04 -13.51
N SER A 265 8.46 -2.16 -12.71
CA SER A 265 9.84 -2.08 -13.22
C SER A 265 10.20 -3.31 -14.05
N LEU A 266 9.73 -4.50 -13.66
CA LEU A 266 9.89 -5.74 -14.43
C LEU A 266 9.21 -5.64 -15.80
N THR A 267 7.99 -5.09 -15.85
CA THR A 267 7.25 -4.85 -17.10
C THR A 267 7.99 -3.90 -18.02
N LYS A 268 8.45 -2.75 -17.53
CA LYS A 268 9.24 -1.80 -18.33
C LYS A 268 10.50 -2.44 -18.92
N LEU A 269 11.22 -3.27 -18.14
CA LEU A 269 12.38 -3.99 -18.69
C LEU A 269 11.98 -5.04 -19.72
N ALA A 270 10.87 -5.75 -19.50
CA ALA A 270 10.36 -6.73 -20.47
C ALA A 270 10.02 -6.06 -21.82
N GLU A 271 9.36 -4.90 -21.79
CA GLU A 271 9.06 -4.10 -22.98
C GLU A 271 10.33 -3.61 -23.68
N LEU A 272 11.30 -3.06 -22.94
CA LEU A 272 12.58 -2.61 -23.51
C LEU A 272 13.39 -3.77 -24.12
N LYS A 273 13.35 -4.95 -23.48
CA LYS A 273 13.95 -6.18 -24.04
C LYS A 273 13.28 -6.57 -25.35
N ALA A 274 11.94 -6.56 -25.39
CA ALA A 274 11.19 -6.84 -26.60
C ALA A 274 11.52 -5.84 -27.73
N LEU A 275 11.57 -4.54 -27.42
CA LEU A 275 11.99 -3.47 -28.35
C LEU A 275 13.43 -3.65 -28.87
N SER A 276 14.32 -4.22 -28.05
CA SER A 276 15.70 -4.52 -28.44
C SER A 276 15.87 -5.83 -29.22
N GLY A 277 14.79 -6.61 -29.39
CA GLY A 277 14.79 -7.92 -30.06
C GLY A 277 15.04 -9.13 -29.14
N ASP A 278 15.22 -8.92 -27.83
CA ASP A 278 15.39 -9.99 -26.82
C ASP A 278 14.02 -10.49 -26.32
N LEU A 279 13.30 -11.23 -27.16
CA LEU A 279 11.95 -11.73 -26.82
C LEU A 279 11.96 -12.75 -25.68
N ILE A 280 12.98 -13.62 -25.62
CA ILE A 280 13.11 -14.63 -24.56
C ILE A 280 13.33 -13.93 -23.20
N GLY A 281 14.21 -12.94 -23.17
CA GLY A 281 14.41 -12.11 -21.99
C GLY A 281 13.14 -11.34 -21.61
N ALA A 282 12.39 -10.82 -22.59
CA ALA A 282 11.12 -10.15 -22.35
C ALA A 282 10.08 -11.08 -21.70
N GLU A 283 9.87 -12.28 -22.25
CA GLU A 283 8.97 -13.29 -21.69
C GLU A 283 9.35 -13.67 -20.25
N THR A 284 10.65 -13.85 -20.00
CA THR A 284 11.16 -14.17 -18.65
C THR A 284 10.78 -13.07 -17.64
N HIS A 285 10.95 -11.79 -18.01
CA HIS A 285 10.68 -10.68 -17.10
C HIS A 285 9.19 -10.41 -16.92
N ILE A 286 8.37 -10.54 -17.96
CA ILE A 286 6.91 -10.37 -17.83
C ILE A 286 6.29 -11.52 -17.04
N SER A 287 6.77 -12.76 -17.19
CA SER A 287 6.37 -13.88 -16.33
C SER A 287 6.73 -13.62 -14.87
N ARG A 288 7.90 -13.03 -14.60
CA ARG A 288 8.27 -12.61 -13.25
C ARG A 288 7.40 -11.47 -12.73
N ALA A 289 7.00 -10.51 -13.57
CA ALA A 289 6.05 -9.46 -13.17
C ALA A 289 4.69 -10.06 -12.78
N LEU A 290 4.15 -10.97 -13.60
CA LEU A 290 2.91 -11.71 -13.33
C LEU A 290 3.01 -12.57 -12.07
N TYR A 291 4.18 -13.10 -11.75
CA TYR A 291 4.40 -13.83 -10.50
C TYR A 291 4.17 -12.95 -9.25
N PHE A 292 4.50 -11.65 -9.32
CA PHE A 292 4.24 -10.71 -8.22
C PHE A 292 2.84 -10.08 -8.25
N SER A 293 2.19 -10.01 -9.42
CA SER A 293 0.83 -9.47 -9.57
C SER A 293 0.01 -10.29 -10.58
N PRO A 294 -0.41 -11.52 -10.23
CA PRO A 294 -1.01 -12.45 -11.17
C PRO A 294 -2.40 -12.02 -11.65
N ALA A 295 -3.11 -11.24 -10.83
CA ALA A 295 -4.44 -10.74 -11.14
C ALA A 295 -4.45 -9.46 -12.01
N SER A 296 -3.28 -8.86 -12.30
CA SER A 296 -3.21 -7.62 -13.07
C SER A 296 -3.53 -7.85 -14.54
N SER A 297 -4.67 -7.30 -14.99
CA SER A 297 -5.12 -7.39 -16.38
C SER A 297 -4.18 -6.66 -17.35
N GLU A 298 -3.51 -5.60 -16.87
CA GLU A 298 -2.53 -4.82 -17.62
C GLU A 298 -1.29 -5.66 -17.92
N LEU A 299 -0.72 -6.32 -16.91
CA LEU A 299 0.43 -7.23 -17.09
C LEU A 299 0.11 -8.38 -18.04
N GLN A 300 -1.09 -8.95 -17.92
CA GLN A 300 -1.54 -10.00 -18.83
C GLN A 300 -1.67 -9.49 -20.28
N ALA A 301 -2.07 -8.22 -20.48
CA ALA A 301 -2.12 -7.61 -21.80
C ALA A 301 -0.71 -7.45 -22.40
N VAL A 302 0.25 -6.93 -21.63
CA VAL A 302 1.65 -6.82 -22.06
C VAL A 302 2.25 -8.19 -22.38
N ALA A 303 1.98 -9.21 -21.55
CA ALA A 303 2.43 -10.57 -21.81
C ALA A 303 1.90 -11.13 -23.14
N ARG A 304 0.64 -10.82 -23.49
CA ARG A 304 0.06 -11.19 -24.80
C ARG A 304 0.76 -10.48 -25.96
N LEU A 305 1.07 -9.18 -25.82
CA LEU A 305 1.81 -8.41 -26.85
C LEU A 305 3.22 -8.96 -27.08
N ILE A 306 3.95 -9.27 -26.00
CA ILE A 306 5.29 -9.87 -26.09
C ILE A 306 5.21 -11.24 -26.79
N LYS A 307 4.28 -12.10 -26.37
CA LYS A 307 4.12 -13.45 -26.94
C LYS A 307 3.67 -13.44 -28.40
N SER A 308 2.86 -12.46 -28.82
CA SER A 308 2.46 -12.31 -30.22
C SER A 308 3.55 -11.67 -31.09
N GLY A 309 4.58 -11.08 -30.49
CA GLY A 309 5.58 -10.29 -31.18
C GLY A 309 5.06 -8.93 -31.67
N ASP A 310 3.99 -8.39 -31.08
CA ASP A 310 3.46 -7.07 -31.41
C ASP A 310 4.31 -5.95 -30.77
N ILE A 311 5.50 -5.76 -31.34
CA ILE A 311 6.46 -4.76 -30.91
C ILE A 311 6.00 -3.34 -31.25
N SER A 312 5.10 -3.18 -32.23
CA SER A 312 4.59 -1.86 -32.63
C SER A 312 3.76 -1.24 -31.51
N SER A 313 2.83 -2.01 -30.92
CA SER A 313 2.01 -1.53 -29.80
C SER A 313 2.84 -1.14 -28.58
N ILE A 314 3.91 -1.90 -28.29
CA ILE A 314 4.86 -1.58 -27.22
C ILE A 314 5.62 -0.29 -27.54
N LEU A 315 6.13 -0.15 -28.77
CA LEU A 315 6.84 1.04 -29.20
C LEU A 315 5.94 2.27 -29.12
N ASP A 316 4.70 2.17 -29.61
CA ASP A 316 3.73 3.26 -29.60
C ASP A 316 3.42 3.70 -28.17
N SER A 317 3.35 2.77 -27.21
CA SER A 317 3.23 3.11 -25.79
C SER A 317 4.40 3.96 -25.29
N TRP A 318 5.64 3.51 -25.53
CA TRP A 318 6.83 4.24 -25.12
C TRP A 318 6.99 5.60 -25.82
N MET A 319 6.58 5.70 -27.09
CA MET A 319 6.63 6.95 -27.85
C MET A 319 5.62 7.99 -27.35
N ARG A 320 4.55 7.58 -26.63
CA ARG A 320 3.59 8.49 -26.00
C ARG A 320 4.03 9.00 -24.63
N ARG A 321 5.06 8.41 -24.02
CA ARG A 321 5.56 8.82 -22.70
C ARG A 321 6.24 10.18 -22.79
N ASP A 322 5.74 11.16 -22.06
CA ASP A 322 6.34 12.50 -22.01
C ASP A 322 7.42 12.57 -20.92
N VAL A 323 8.60 13.10 -21.26
CA VAL A 323 9.64 13.41 -20.28
C VAL A 323 9.52 14.87 -19.85
N CYS A 324 9.12 15.10 -18.60
CA CYS A 324 8.89 16.46 -18.07
C CYS A 324 7.96 17.28 -18.99
N PRO A 325 6.72 16.79 -19.22
CA PRO A 325 5.72 17.48 -20.04
C PRO A 325 5.54 18.94 -19.60
N GLU A 326 5.35 19.82 -20.58
CA GLU A 326 5.08 21.23 -20.31
C GLU A 326 3.76 21.42 -19.56
N PHE A 327 3.77 22.39 -18.65
CA PHE A 327 2.55 22.87 -18.01
C PHE A 327 1.73 23.65 -19.02
N LYS A 328 0.50 23.18 -19.25
CA LYS A 328 -0.48 23.85 -20.09
C LYS A 328 -1.68 24.17 -19.22
N ASN A 329 -2.03 25.45 -19.18
CA ASN A 329 -3.25 25.86 -18.52
C ASN A 329 -4.43 25.17 -19.19
N ARG A 330 -5.34 24.64 -18.39
CA ARG A 330 -6.59 24.04 -18.82
C ARG A 330 -7.68 24.42 -17.83
N LYS A 331 -8.93 24.36 -18.25
CA LYS A 331 -10.05 24.43 -17.32
C LYS A 331 -10.59 23.02 -17.16
N VAL A 332 -10.46 22.44 -15.97
CA VAL A 332 -10.88 21.06 -15.73
C VAL A 332 -12.36 20.95 -15.36
N SER A 333 -12.96 19.79 -15.64
CA SER A 333 -14.18 19.30 -14.98
C SER A 333 -13.79 18.29 -13.89
N LEU A 334 -14.65 18.12 -12.88
CA LEU A 334 -14.38 17.33 -11.69
C LEU A 334 -15.46 16.26 -11.46
N LYS A 335 -15.03 14.99 -11.37
CA LYS A 335 -15.84 13.85 -10.95
C LYS A 335 -15.44 13.44 -9.53
N CYS A 336 -16.25 13.83 -8.56
CA CYS A 336 -16.06 13.43 -7.16
C CYS A 336 -16.64 12.02 -6.95
N SER A 337 -15.95 11.16 -6.20
CA SER A 337 -16.38 9.77 -6.00
C SER A 337 -15.97 9.21 -4.65
N THR A 338 -16.94 8.80 -3.83
CA THR A 338 -16.70 8.30 -2.47
C THR A 338 -17.36 6.93 -2.27
N PRO A 339 -16.58 5.86 -2.07
CA PRO A 339 -17.08 4.60 -1.54
C PRO A 339 -17.32 4.70 -0.03
N VAL A 340 -18.55 4.45 0.42
CA VAL A 340 -18.94 4.50 1.83
C VAL A 340 -20.10 3.55 2.10
N TRP A 341 -19.99 2.67 3.10
CA TRP A 341 -21.06 1.76 3.48
C TRP A 341 -20.97 1.39 4.96
N GLY A 342 -22.10 0.97 5.53
CA GLY A 342 -22.23 0.74 6.96
C GLY A 342 -22.47 2.04 7.74
N GLU A 343 -23.38 1.95 8.71
CA GLU A 343 -23.94 3.10 9.42
C GLU A 343 -22.88 4.04 10.03
N SER A 344 -21.84 3.48 10.67
CA SER A 344 -20.79 4.28 11.30
C SER A 344 -19.99 5.11 10.28
N TYR A 345 -19.60 4.51 9.16
CA TYR A 345 -18.84 5.20 8.11
C TYR A 345 -19.71 6.19 7.32
N ILE A 346 -20.97 5.85 7.07
CA ILE A 346 -21.93 6.78 6.46
C ILE A 346 -22.09 8.01 7.33
N LYS A 347 -22.28 7.83 8.64
CA LYS A 347 -22.38 8.95 9.58
C LYS A 347 -21.14 9.83 9.56
N ILE A 348 -19.94 9.25 9.66
CA ILE A 348 -18.67 9.99 9.60
C ILE A 348 -18.58 10.79 8.30
N PHE A 349 -18.84 10.15 7.16
CA PHE A 349 -18.79 10.82 5.88
C PHE A 349 -19.81 11.97 5.80
N MET A 350 -21.08 11.73 6.12
CA MET A 350 -22.12 12.75 5.99
C MET A 350 -21.92 13.92 6.97
N GLU A 351 -21.59 13.65 8.23
CA GLU A 351 -21.49 14.67 9.28
C GLU A 351 -20.12 15.38 9.35
N LEU A 352 -19.06 14.80 8.79
CA LEU A 352 -17.71 15.39 8.77
C LEU A 352 -17.20 15.62 7.35
N GLY A 353 -17.00 14.54 6.61
CA GLY A 353 -16.32 14.59 5.31
C GLY A 353 -17.07 15.48 4.32
N LEU A 354 -18.34 15.18 4.07
CA LEU A 354 -19.21 15.95 3.19
C LEU A 354 -19.43 17.38 3.73
N ARG A 355 -19.66 17.56 5.04
CA ARG A 355 -19.76 18.92 5.61
C ARG A 355 -18.53 19.77 5.37
N SER A 356 -17.33 19.19 5.47
CA SER A 356 -16.09 19.92 5.15
C SER A 356 -16.00 20.25 3.66
N LEU A 357 -16.43 19.34 2.79
CA LEU A 357 -16.54 19.60 1.35
C LEU A 357 -17.64 20.60 0.98
N LEU A 358 -18.60 20.88 1.88
CA LEU A 358 -19.63 21.91 1.71
C LEU A 358 -19.16 23.31 2.17
N ALA A 359 -17.93 23.46 2.68
CA ALA A 359 -17.34 24.76 2.97
C ALA A 359 -17.26 25.65 1.72
N SER A 360 -17.27 26.97 1.91
CA SER A 360 -17.41 27.94 0.82
C SER A 360 -16.32 27.84 -0.27
N GLY A 361 -15.10 27.45 0.08
CA GLY A 361 -13.98 27.22 -0.83
C GLY A 361 -13.91 25.82 -1.44
N ASN A 362 -14.88 24.94 -1.14
CA ASN A 362 -14.90 23.56 -1.62
C ASN A 362 -15.96 23.35 -2.72
N ILE A 363 -16.92 22.44 -2.56
CA ILE A 363 -17.91 22.11 -3.60
C ILE A 363 -18.70 23.35 -4.05
N PRO A 364 -19.17 24.25 -3.17
CA PRO A 364 -19.79 25.51 -3.60
C PRO A 364 -18.92 26.35 -4.55
N HIS A 365 -17.62 26.46 -4.28
CA HIS A 365 -16.68 27.15 -5.18
C HIS A 365 -16.52 26.39 -6.49
N ALA A 366 -16.27 25.08 -6.40
CA ALA A 366 -16.06 24.22 -7.56
C ALA A 366 -17.27 24.24 -8.50
N ALA A 367 -18.50 24.15 -7.99
CA ALA A 367 -19.74 24.16 -8.76
C ALA A 367 -19.99 25.49 -9.50
N LYS A 368 -19.47 26.60 -8.94
CA LYS A 368 -19.57 27.91 -9.58
C LYS A 368 -18.57 28.07 -10.73
N GLU A 369 -17.36 27.55 -10.55
CA GLU A 369 -16.26 27.80 -11.46
C GLU A 369 -16.03 26.66 -12.47
N HIS A 370 -16.47 25.44 -12.19
CA HIS A 370 -16.22 24.21 -12.97
C HIS A 370 -17.47 23.36 -13.17
N ASP A 371 -17.41 22.43 -14.13
CA ASP A 371 -18.39 21.34 -14.22
C ASP A 371 -18.03 20.26 -13.18
N VAL A 372 -18.96 19.97 -12.28
CA VAL A 372 -18.73 19.10 -11.12
C VAL A 372 -19.90 18.14 -10.97
N SER A 373 -19.63 16.85 -10.74
CA SER A 373 -20.63 15.90 -10.27
C SER A 373 -20.09 15.03 -9.15
N TYR A 374 -20.98 14.41 -8.38
CA TYR A 374 -20.61 13.57 -7.23
C TYR A 374 -21.28 12.21 -7.30
N THR A 375 -20.49 11.15 -7.15
CA THR A 375 -20.96 9.77 -7.06
C THR A 375 -20.67 9.22 -5.68
N ILE A 376 -21.68 8.67 -5.01
CA ILE A 376 -21.53 7.97 -3.74
C ILE A 376 -21.78 6.48 -4.02
N TYR A 377 -20.75 5.65 -3.80
CA TYR A 377 -20.88 4.20 -3.91
C TYR A 377 -21.22 3.65 -2.53
N THR A 378 -22.33 2.91 -2.43
CA THR A 378 -22.77 2.32 -1.17
C THR A 378 -23.56 1.04 -1.41
N ARG A 379 -23.95 0.33 -0.36
CA ARG A 379 -24.85 -0.83 -0.50
C ARG A 379 -26.26 -0.35 -0.77
N GLU A 380 -27.02 -1.09 -1.58
CA GLU A 380 -28.40 -0.70 -1.91
C GLU A 380 -29.27 -0.50 -0.65
N GLN A 381 -29.10 -1.36 0.36
CA GLN A 381 -29.77 -1.25 1.67
C GLN A 381 -29.46 0.06 2.42
N ASP A 382 -28.35 0.72 2.12
CA ASP A 382 -27.89 1.93 2.81
C ASP A 382 -28.35 3.22 2.09
N PHE A 383 -29.01 3.12 0.93
CA PHE A 383 -29.42 4.29 0.13
C PHE A 383 -30.33 5.26 0.90
N GLU A 384 -31.36 4.73 1.56
CA GLU A 384 -32.30 5.57 2.31
C GLU A 384 -31.66 6.17 3.57
N CYS A 385 -30.67 5.49 4.17
CA CYS A 385 -29.87 6.05 5.25
C CYS A 385 -29.15 7.32 4.77
N ILE A 386 -28.43 7.26 3.63
CA ILE A 386 -27.73 8.42 3.08
C ILE A 386 -28.70 9.56 2.73
N LYS A 387 -29.81 9.26 2.06
CA LYS A 387 -30.81 10.28 1.67
C LYS A 387 -31.48 10.95 2.87
N SER A 388 -31.48 10.31 4.04
CA SER A 388 -32.07 10.88 5.26
C SER A 388 -31.24 12.03 5.86
N TYR A 389 -29.96 12.15 5.50
CA TYR A 389 -29.09 13.21 5.97
C TYR A 389 -29.37 14.53 5.26
N PRO A 390 -29.44 15.68 5.98
CA PRO A 390 -29.66 16.99 5.35
C PRO A 390 -28.54 17.41 4.40
N GLU A 391 -27.33 16.89 4.58
CA GLU A 391 -26.17 17.14 3.73
C GLU A 391 -26.34 16.58 2.31
N TRP A 392 -27.11 15.50 2.15
CA TRP A 392 -27.47 14.95 0.85
C TRP A 392 -28.24 15.96 -0.01
N GLU A 393 -29.27 16.59 0.57
CA GLU A 393 -30.04 17.62 -0.13
C GLU A 393 -29.23 18.89 -0.36
N SER A 394 -28.33 19.25 0.56
CA SER A 394 -27.39 20.36 0.34
C SER A 394 -26.46 20.09 -0.84
N LEU A 395 -25.88 18.90 -0.93
CA LEU A 395 -25.02 18.52 -2.06
C LEU A 395 -25.79 18.54 -3.39
N LYS A 396 -26.98 17.93 -3.44
CA LYS A 396 -27.84 17.90 -4.64
C LYS A 396 -28.30 19.29 -5.10
N SER A 397 -28.42 20.23 -4.18
CA SER A 397 -28.79 21.61 -4.53
C SER A 397 -27.68 22.34 -5.28
N LEU A 398 -26.43 21.87 -5.16
CA LEU A 398 -25.25 22.50 -5.75
C LEU A 398 -24.84 21.85 -7.08
N ILE A 399 -24.90 20.52 -7.17
CA ILE A 399 -24.35 19.74 -8.28
C ILE A 399 -25.18 18.47 -8.55
N PRO A 400 -25.03 17.83 -9.73
CA PRO A 400 -25.53 16.48 -9.96
C PRO A 400 -24.92 15.47 -8.99
N VAL A 401 -25.77 14.64 -8.37
CA VAL A 401 -25.37 13.61 -7.41
C VAL A 401 -26.02 12.27 -7.76
N GLU A 402 -25.24 11.20 -7.70
CA GLU A 402 -25.68 9.83 -7.94
C GLU A 402 -25.35 8.90 -6.77
N LEU A 403 -26.23 7.93 -6.51
CA LEU A 403 -25.96 6.77 -5.66
C LEU A 403 -25.79 5.55 -6.55
N ILE A 404 -24.63 4.89 -6.46
CA ILE A 404 -24.35 3.65 -7.18
C ILE A 404 -24.26 2.49 -6.17
N SER A 405 -24.96 1.40 -6.48
CA SER A 405 -24.94 0.18 -5.66
C SER A 405 -23.61 -0.55 -5.85
N ILE A 406 -22.99 -0.97 -4.76
CA ILE A 406 -21.81 -1.83 -4.79
C ILE A 406 -22.15 -3.18 -5.44
N GLU A 407 -23.36 -3.70 -5.21
CA GLU A 407 -23.84 -4.94 -5.80
C GLU A 407 -23.86 -4.85 -7.34
N SER A 408 -24.32 -3.73 -7.91
CA SER A 408 -24.30 -3.54 -9.37
C SER A 408 -22.89 -3.46 -9.95
N ILE A 409 -21.92 -2.92 -9.20
CA ILE A 409 -20.50 -2.93 -9.59
C ILE A 409 -19.91 -4.34 -9.55
N ILE A 410 -20.26 -5.15 -8.54
CA ILE A 410 -19.85 -6.56 -8.46
C ILE A 410 -20.39 -7.35 -9.65
N GLU A 411 -21.66 -7.13 -10.02
CA GLU A 411 -22.31 -7.74 -11.18
C GLU A 411 -21.65 -7.29 -12.50
N LYS A 412 -21.42 -5.98 -12.68
CA LYS A 412 -20.73 -5.42 -13.87
C LYS A 412 -19.35 -6.05 -14.10
N ASN A 413 -18.65 -6.39 -13.02
CA ASN A 413 -17.29 -6.94 -13.07
C ASN A 413 -17.25 -8.48 -13.01
N ASP A 414 -18.40 -9.15 -13.11
CA ASP A 414 -18.53 -10.62 -13.11
C ASP A 414 -17.80 -11.31 -11.94
N CYS A 415 -17.95 -10.74 -10.74
CA CYS A 415 -17.24 -11.19 -9.55
C CYS A 415 -18.11 -11.98 -8.55
N GLY A 416 -19.28 -12.47 -8.98
CA GLY A 416 -20.40 -12.95 -8.15
C GLY A 416 -20.16 -14.15 -7.20
N SER A 417 -18.92 -14.59 -6.98
CA SER A 417 -18.57 -15.68 -6.05
C SER A 417 -17.35 -15.42 -5.16
N LYS A 418 -16.70 -14.25 -5.27
CA LYS A 418 -15.48 -13.97 -4.51
C LYS A 418 -15.81 -13.42 -3.12
N SER A 419 -15.22 -14.01 -2.08
CA SER A 419 -15.17 -13.38 -0.77
C SER A 419 -14.30 -12.13 -0.86
N PHE A 420 -14.93 -10.96 -0.76
CA PHE A 420 -14.22 -9.69 -0.82
C PHE A 420 -13.86 -9.21 0.58
N CYS A 421 -12.60 -8.82 0.76
CA CYS A 421 -12.26 -7.96 1.88
C CYS A 421 -12.70 -6.52 1.57
N LYS A 422 -12.84 -5.68 2.61
CA LYS A 422 -13.27 -4.28 2.46
C LYS A 422 -12.45 -3.48 1.44
N TYR A 423 -11.14 -3.72 1.36
CA TYR A 423 -10.25 -3.00 0.43
C TYR A 423 -10.47 -3.40 -1.03
N SER A 424 -10.81 -4.66 -1.30
CA SER A 424 -11.13 -5.11 -2.66
C SER A 424 -12.45 -4.50 -3.17
N LEU A 425 -13.46 -4.37 -2.31
CA LEU A 425 -14.71 -3.66 -2.68
C LEU A 425 -14.46 -2.17 -2.92
N MET A 426 -13.67 -1.53 -2.06
CA MET A 426 -13.28 -0.13 -2.24
C MET A 426 -12.55 0.07 -3.57
N THR A 427 -11.60 -0.82 -3.89
CA THR A 427 -10.85 -0.79 -5.15
C THR A 427 -11.75 -0.95 -6.38
N LEU A 428 -12.77 -1.80 -6.33
CA LEU A 428 -13.75 -1.93 -7.42
C LEU A 428 -14.50 -0.60 -7.66
N CYS A 429 -14.97 0.05 -6.60
CA CYS A 429 -15.65 1.34 -6.70
C CYS A 429 -14.71 2.44 -7.24
N GLN A 430 -13.46 2.45 -6.79
CA GLN A 430 -12.46 3.43 -7.24
C GLN A 430 -12.08 3.22 -8.71
N ASN A 431 -12.00 1.97 -9.18
CA ASN A 431 -11.79 1.66 -10.59
C ASN A 431 -12.95 2.13 -11.46
N ASP A 432 -14.20 1.93 -11.01
CA ASP A 432 -15.38 2.45 -11.71
C ASP A 432 -15.37 3.99 -11.76
N ALA A 433 -14.98 4.66 -10.67
CA ALA A 433 -14.82 6.11 -10.64
C ALA A 433 -13.73 6.63 -11.60
N LEU A 434 -12.59 5.93 -11.70
CA LEU A 434 -11.53 6.26 -12.65
C LEU A 434 -11.99 6.08 -14.10
N GLU A 435 -12.72 5.01 -14.39
CA GLU A 435 -13.31 4.74 -15.71
C GLU A 435 -14.31 5.86 -16.09
N GLN A 436 -15.24 6.20 -15.20
CA GLN A 436 -16.19 7.28 -15.44
C GLN A 436 -15.53 8.64 -15.66
N ALA A 437 -14.46 8.94 -14.92
CA ALA A 437 -13.70 10.18 -15.11
C ALA A 437 -12.95 10.19 -16.44
N TYR A 438 -12.36 9.06 -16.83
CA TYR A 438 -11.69 8.88 -18.12
C TYR A 438 -12.65 9.08 -19.30
N ASP A 439 -13.80 8.40 -19.28
CA ASP A 439 -14.82 8.49 -20.33
C ASP A 439 -15.38 9.92 -20.45
N ALA A 440 -15.47 10.64 -19.32
CA ALA A 440 -15.91 12.03 -19.28
C ALA A 440 -14.79 13.05 -19.56
N GLY A 441 -13.54 12.63 -19.80
CA GLY A 441 -12.38 13.53 -19.95
C GLY A 441 -12.17 14.46 -18.75
N SER A 442 -12.56 14.03 -17.55
CA SER A 442 -12.64 14.82 -16.32
C SER A 442 -11.58 14.40 -15.30
N VAL A 443 -11.28 15.27 -14.33
CA VAL A 443 -10.44 14.90 -13.18
C VAL A 443 -11.26 14.03 -12.23
N ALA A 444 -10.74 12.85 -11.87
CA ALA A 444 -11.26 12.07 -10.75
C ALA A 444 -10.78 12.69 -9.43
N PHE A 445 -11.71 13.03 -8.54
CA PHE A 445 -11.42 13.30 -7.13
C PHE A 445 -12.00 12.16 -6.29
N ILE A 446 -11.14 11.39 -5.64
CA ILE A 446 -11.51 10.15 -4.96
C ILE A 446 -11.24 10.27 -3.44
N PRO A 447 -12.04 11.05 -2.70
CA PRO A 447 -11.89 11.12 -1.25
C PRO A 447 -12.32 9.80 -0.59
N ILE A 448 -11.73 9.50 0.57
CA ILE A 448 -12.13 8.37 1.42
C ILE A 448 -13.13 8.87 2.46
N ALA A 449 -14.08 8.02 2.85
CA ALA A 449 -15.23 8.38 3.69
C ALA A 449 -14.86 9.05 5.03
N ASP A 450 -13.71 8.69 5.59
CA ASP A 450 -13.18 9.17 6.86
C ASP A 450 -12.23 10.37 6.72
N PHE A 451 -12.17 11.02 5.54
CA PHE A 451 -11.36 12.22 5.34
C PHE A 451 -12.16 13.49 5.64
N MET A 452 -11.52 14.42 6.34
CA MET A 452 -12.01 15.78 6.55
C MET A 452 -11.04 16.79 5.93
N PHE A 453 -11.56 17.78 5.21
CA PHE A 453 -10.77 18.72 4.40
C PHE A 453 -10.78 20.15 4.99
N SER A 454 -9.74 20.93 4.68
CA SER A 454 -9.75 22.39 4.92
C SER A 454 -10.78 23.10 4.04
N ALA A 455 -11.23 24.27 4.46
CA ALA A 455 -12.29 25.05 3.82
C ALA A 455 -12.03 25.42 2.35
N ASP A 456 -10.75 25.53 1.98
CA ASP A 456 -10.29 25.96 0.66
C ASP A 456 -9.62 24.84 -0.15
N PHE A 457 -9.76 23.59 0.31
CA PHE A 457 -9.05 22.45 -0.23
C PHE A 457 -9.29 22.25 -1.74
N LEU A 458 -10.56 22.22 -2.19
CA LEU A 458 -10.87 22.07 -3.63
C LEU A 458 -10.51 23.30 -4.44
N ARG A 459 -10.72 24.52 -3.92
CA ARG A 459 -10.30 25.74 -4.63
C ARG A 459 -8.81 25.69 -4.98
N VAL A 460 -7.96 25.35 -4.02
CA VAL A 460 -6.52 25.27 -4.24
C VAL A 460 -6.16 24.10 -5.15
N ALA A 461 -6.82 22.94 -4.98
CA ALA A 461 -6.62 21.79 -5.87
C ALA A 461 -6.95 22.14 -7.33
N LEU A 462 -8.10 22.77 -7.57
CA LEU A 462 -8.55 23.20 -8.89
C LEU A 462 -7.60 24.20 -9.53
N GLN A 463 -7.05 25.16 -8.77
CA GLN A 463 -6.01 26.06 -9.27
C GLN A 463 -4.76 25.31 -9.77
N LYS A 464 -4.33 24.27 -9.05
CA LYS A 464 -3.20 23.42 -9.47
C LYS A 464 -3.58 22.59 -10.72
N LEU A 465 -4.76 21.99 -10.74
CA LEU A 465 -5.23 21.22 -11.89
C LEU A 465 -5.36 22.09 -13.15
N ASP A 466 -5.85 23.31 -12.98
CA ASP A 466 -5.98 24.30 -14.05
C ASP A 466 -4.62 24.82 -14.53
N ALA A 467 -3.63 24.93 -13.63
CA ALA A 467 -2.24 25.22 -14.01
C ALA A 467 -1.58 24.07 -14.79
N GLY A 468 -2.25 22.92 -14.89
CA GLY A 468 -1.86 21.79 -15.72
C GLY A 468 -1.27 20.61 -14.96
N TYR A 469 -1.31 20.58 -13.62
CA TYR A 469 -0.97 19.36 -12.86
C TYR A 469 -1.98 18.25 -13.16
N ASP A 470 -1.52 17.05 -13.51
CA ASP A 470 -2.34 15.88 -13.78
C ASP A 470 -2.66 15.10 -12.50
N THR A 471 -1.78 15.15 -11.50
CA THR A 471 -1.98 14.44 -10.22
C THR A 471 -1.68 15.34 -9.03
N ILE A 472 -2.49 15.24 -7.99
CA ILE A 472 -2.20 15.85 -6.68
C ILE A 472 -2.16 14.74 -5.64
N PHE A 473 -0.98 14.51 -5.08
CA PHE A 473 -0.77 13.62 -3.94
C PHE A 473 -1.19 14.32 -2.66
N VAL A 474 -1.99 13.66 -1.84
CA VAL A 474 -2.49 14.23 -0.60
C VAL A 474 -2.30 13.26 0.55
N ASN A 475 -1.81 13.77 1.67
CA ASN A 475 -1.52 12.98 2.85
C ASN A 475 -2.14 13.63 4.09
N GLY A 476 -2.79 12.79 4.90
CA GLY A 476 -3.44 13.19 6.14
C GLY A 476 -2.61 12.89 7.38
N ILE A 477 -3.06 13.46 8.50
CA ILE A 477 -2.69 12.99 9.84
C ILE A 477 -3.93 12.36 10.46
N ARG A 478 -3.76 11.30 11.26
CA ARG A 478 -4.88 10.68 11.97
C ARG A 478 -5.23 11.45 13.24
N VAL A 479 -6.52 11.72 13.43
CA VAL A 479 -7.09 12.31 14.65
C VAL A 479 -8.20 11.41 15.19
N ARG A 480 -8.41 11.46 16.51
CA ARG A 480 -9.44 10.67 17.21
C ARG A 480 -10.83 11.19 16.87
N GLN A 481 -11.69 10.31 16.40
CA GLN A 481 -13.02 10.64 15.92
C GLN A 481 -13.87 11.32 17.00
N GLU A 482 -14.16 10.64 18.10
CA GLU A 482 -15.13 11.06 19.10
C GLU A 482 -14.79 12.43 19.71
N PRO A 483 -13.60 12.65 20.31
CA PRO A 483 -13.31 13.94 20.92
C PRO A 483 -13.17 15.07 19.90
N PHE A 484 -12.76 14.77 18.67
CA PHE A 484 -12.69 15.77 17.60
C PHE A 484 -14.10 16.19 17.17
N VAL A 485 -14.99 15.22 16.90
CA VAL A 485 -16.39 15.47 16.56
C VAL A 485 -17.07 16.27 17.65
N GLU A 486 -16.95 15.86 18.91
CA GLU A 486 -17.66 16.52 20.02
C GLU A 486 -17.21 17.96 20.26
N LYS A 487 -15.91 18.26 20.07
CA LYS A 487 -15.32 19.53 20.51
C LYS A 487 -15.00 20.50 19.39
N VAL A 488 -14.75 20.01 18.17
CA VAL A 488 -14.36 20.86 17.04
C VAL A 488 -15.57 21.15 16.15
N VAL A 489 -16.33 20.12 15.77
CA VAL A 489 -17.47 20.28 14.83
C VAL A 489 -18.46 21.35 15.28
N PRO A 490 -18.95 21.41 16.54
CA PRO A 490 -19.94 22.41 16.93
C PRO A 490 -19.41 23.86 16.89
N LYS A 491 -18.10 24.06 17.03
CA LYS A 491 -17.50 25.40 17.03
C LYS A 491 -17.44 26.03 15.64
N TYR A 492 -17.29 25.19 14.62
CA TYR A 492 -16.98 25.62 13.25
C TYR A 492 -18.05 25.19 12.25
N THR A 493 -19.12 24.54 12.71
CA THR A 493 -20.30 24.30 11.88
C THR A 493 -21.05 25.62 11.73
N SER A 494 -21.15 26.09 10.49
CA SER A 494 -22.05 27.18 10.11
C SER A 494 -23.07 26.61 9.13
N ASP A 495 -24.35 26.68 9.50
CA ASP A 495 -25.47 26.01 8.85
C ASP A 495 -25.26 24.48 8.69
N ARG A 496 -24.64 24.06 7.58
CA ARG A 496 -24.37 22.66 7.21
C ARG A 496 -22.95 22.43 6.69
N ALA A 497 -22.10 23.45 6.79
CA ALA A 497 -20.72 23.39 6.34
C ALA A 497 -19.77 23.43 7.54
N LEU A 498 -18.65 22.72 7.42
CA LEU A 498 -17.52 22.83 8.34
C LEU A 498 -16.45 23.72 7.71
N ASP A 499 -16.43 24.99 8.10
CA ASP A 499 -15.56 26.01 7.50
C ASP A 499 -14.34 26.28 8.41
N LEU A 500 -13.26 25.51 8.20
CA LEU A 500 -11.98 25.68 8.89
C LEU A 500 -10.85 25.87 7.87
N ALA A 501 -10.14 27.00 7.93
CA ALA A 501 -8.89 27.20 7.19
C ALA A 501 -7.82 26.15 7.57
N SER A 502 -6.85 25.88 6.70
CA SER A 502 -5.84 24.82 6.89
C SER A 502 -5.08 24.90 8.21
N VAL A 503 -4.54 26.08 8.54
CA VAL A 503 -3.80 26.35 9.79
C VAL A 503 -4.70 26.11 11.01
N SER A 504 -5.92 26.64 10.99
CA SER A 504 -6.89 26.48 12.09
C SER A 504 -7.32 25.03 12.26
N LEU A 505 -7.60 24.34 11.14
CA LEU A 505 -7.93 22.92 11.14
C LEU A 505 -6.80 22.13 11.78
N PHE A 506 -5.55 22.33 11.35
CA PHE A 506 -4.41 21.64 11.92
C PHE A 506 -4.22 21.94 13.42
N ALA A 507 -4.28 23.21 13.82
CA ALA A 507 -4.11 23.65 15.20
C ALA A 507 -5.18 23.08 16.16
N GLU A 508 -6.41 22.91 15.69
CA GLU A 508 -7.48 22.27 16.45
C GLU A 508 -7.33 20.74 16.47
N GLY A 509 -7.11 20.12 15.32
CA GLY A 509 -7.10 18.66 15.23
C GLY A 509 -5.89 18.00 15.87
N VAL A 510 -4.73 18.66 15.90
CA VAL A 510 -3.53 18.11 16.55
C VAL A 510 -3.71 17.96 18.07
N GLN A 511 -4.66 18.69 18.68
CA GLN A 511 -5.04 18.50 20.10
C GLN A 511 -5.71 17.13 20.34
N TYR A 512 -6.26 16.54 19.29
CA TYR A 512 -6.95 15.26 19.28
C TYR A 512 -6.20 14.21 18.45
N ILE A 513 -4.89 14.38 18.27
CA ILE A 513 -4.06 13.45 17.50
C ILE A 513 -4.28 11.99 17.92
N HIS A 514 -4.42 11.11 16.93
CA HIS A 514 -4.70 9.69 17.15
C HIS A 514 -3.49 8.99 17.78
N PRO A 515 -3.65 8.01 18.70
CA PRO A 515 -2.53 7.29 19.28
C PRO A 515 -1.64 6.59 18.23
N PHE A 516 -2.20 6.17 17.09
CA PHE A 516 -1.43 5.72 15.93
C PHE A 516 -0.36 6.76 15.51
N SER A 517 -0.77 8.03 15.31
CA SER A 517 0.14 9.11 14.90
C SER A 517 1.14 9.46 16.00
N ILE A 518 0.75 9.31 17.28
CA ILE A 518 1.67 9.44 18.41
C ILE A 518 2.75 8.35 18.37
N GLN A 519 2.36 7.10 18.15
CA GLN A 519 3.28 5.96 18.02
C GLN A 519 4.21 6.11 16.81
N ALA A 520 3.75 6.72 15.72
CA ALA A 520 4.60 7.06 14.57
C ALA A 520 5.75 8.01 14.94
N MET A 521 5.56 8.89 15.94
CA MET A 521 6.58 9.81 16.46
C MET A 521 7.51 9.18 17.49
N ASP A 522 7.08 8.12 18.18
CA ASP A 522 7.84 7.48 19.25
C ASP A 522 8.78 6.41 18.69
N GLU A 523 10.09 6.55 18.93
CA GLU A 523 11.09 5.56 18.52
C GLU A 523 10.92 4.21 19.24
N ASN A 524 10.20 4.15 20.36
CA ASN A 524 9.90 2.92 21.10
C ASN A 524 8.72 2.14 20.51
N TYR A 525 8.13 2.64 19.43
CA TYR A 525 7.09 1.96 18.68
C TYR A 525 7.55 1.73 17.24
N THR A 526 7.45 0.47 16.83
CA THR A 526 7.81 0.03 15.48
C THR A 526 6.52 -0.24 14.69
N PRO A 527 6.29 0.43 13.56
CA PRO A 527 5.12 0.13 12.73
C PRO A 527 5.26 -1.25 12.09
N LEU A 528 4.16 -1.97 11.91
CA LEU A 528 4.10 -3.22 11.14
C LEU A 528 4.24 -2.97 9.63
N TRP A 529 3.95 -1.75 9.18
CA TRP A 529 4.20 -1.25 7.84
C TRP A 529 4.85 0.14 7.95
N PRO A 530 6.16 0.27 7.74
CA PRO A 530 6.88 1.54 7.83
C PRO A 530 6.58 2.48 6.65
N SER A 531 5.30 2.69 6.34
CA SER A 531 4.85 3.54 5.24
C SER A 531 4.89 5.02 5.55
N TYR A 532 4.99 5.43 6.82
CA TYR A 532 5.18 6.84 7.17
C TYR A 532 5.76 7.06 8.55
N TYR A 533 6.34 8.25 8.72
CA TYR A 533 6.97 8.72 9.95
C TYR A 533 6.59 10.15 10.24
N LEU A 534 6.41 10.45 11.53
CA LEU A 534 6.09 11.78 12.03
C LEU A 534 7.18 12.24 12.98
N ARG A 535 7.48 13.54 12.95
CA ARG A 535 8.26 14.24 13.97
C ARG A 535 7.51 15.51 14.37
N LYS A 536 7.79 16.00 15.58
CA LYS A 536 7.28 17.27 16.08
C LYS A 536 8.45 18.14 16.52
N ASN A 537 8.51 19.37 16.02
CA ASN A 537 9.54 20.33 16.43
C ASN A 537 9.14 21.10 17.70
N SER A 538 10.04 21.93 18.23
CA SER A 538 9.82 22.76 19.43
C SER A 538 8.65 23.74 19.29
N ASP A 539 8.35 24.19 18.07
CA ASP A 539 7.29 25.17 17.77
C ASP A 539 5.92 24.51 17.59
N GLY A 540 5.85 23.18 17.75
CA GLY A 540 4.63 22.41 17.60
C GLY A 540 4.25 22.10 16.15
N ASN A 541 5.14 22.35 15.19
CA ASN A 541 4.97 21.94 13.79
C ASN A 541 5.25 20.45 13.65
N PHE A 542 4.58 19.83 12.69
CA PHE A 542 4.74 18.41 12.40
C PHE A 542 5.48 18.22 11.09
N ILE A 543 6.49 17.36 11.09
CA ILE A 543 7.26 16.98 9.91
C ILE A 543 6.84 15.56 9.55
N HIS A 544 6.36 15.37 8.33
CA HIS A 544 5.78 14.14 7.85
C HIS A 544 6.56 13.60 6.66
N ASN A 545 7.00 12.36 6.78
CA ASN A 545 7.58 11.56 5.72
C ASN A 545 6.61 10.43 5.37
N MET A 546 6.21 10.29 4.09
CA MET A 546 5.21 9.32 3.61
C MET A 546 5.72 8.54 2.39
N PHE A 547 5.83 7.22 2.53
CA PHE A 547 6.15 6.25 1.47
C PHE A 547 4.92 5.65 0.79
N GLY A 548 3.69 5.93 1.26
CA GLY A 548 2.43 5.54 0.62
C GLY A 548 1.51 6.76 0.45
N SER A 549 1.72 7.54 -0.61
CA SER A 549 0.94 8.77 -0.82
C SER A 549 -0.32 8.52 -1.63
N ASN A 550 -1.43 9.16 -1.26
CA ASN A 550 -2.71 9.00 -1.96
C ASN A 550 -2.83 9.98 -3.14
N PRO A 551 -2.97 9.52 -4.40
CA PRO A 551 -3.25 10.39 -5.54
C PRO A 551 -4.74 10.75 -5.58
N LEU A 552 -5.18 11.71 -4.76
CA LEU A 552 -6.61 12.01 -4.62
C LEU A 552 -7.21 12.71 -5.84
N PHE A 553 -6.41 13.46 -6.59
CA PHE A 553 -6.82 14.09 -7.84
C PHE A 553 -6.04 13.49 -8.99
N ILE A 554 -6.75 12.97 -10.00
CA ILE A 554 -6.17 12.28 -11.13
C ILE A 554 -6.84 12.78 -12.40
N TYR A 555 -6.07 13.33 -13.33
CA TYR A 555 -6.48 13.59 -14.70
C TYR A 555 -6.08 12.37 -15.57
N PRO A 556 -6.98 11.40 -15.78
CA PRO A 556 -6.64 10.18 -16.51
C PRO A 556 -6.40 10.49 -18.00
N ARG A 557 -5.17 10.27 -18.47
CA ARG A 557 -4.84 10.33 -19.92
C ARG A 557 -5.17 9.03 -20.64
N GLU A 558 -5.27 7.95 -19.88
CA GLU A 558 -5.62 6.61 -20.31
C GLU A 558 -6.50 5.97 -19.25
N LEU A 559 -7.14 4.85 -19.60
CA LEU A 559 -7.94 4.09 -18.64
C LEU A 559 -7.00 3.43 -17.63
N LEU A 560 -7.05 3.89 -16.38
CA LEU A 560 -6.24 3.41 -15.28
C LEU A 560 -6.98 2.35 -14.48
N LYS A 561 -6.23 1.42 -13.88
CA LYS A 561 -6.76 0.40 -12.97
C LYS A 561 -5.86 0.20 -11.76
N ILE A 562 -6.49 0.18 -10.60
CA ILE A 562 -5.93 -0.18 -9.30
C ILE A 562 -6.00 -1.70 -9.17
N ASP A 563 -4.85 -2.32 -8.90
CA ASP A 563 -4.73 -3.77 -8.67
C ASP A 563 -4.80 -4.11 -7.18
N SER A 564 -4.34 -3.22 -6.29
CA SER A 564 -4.31 -3.48 -4.84
C SER A 564 -5.10 -2.46 -4.04
N THR A 565 -4.56 -1.24 -3.89
CA THR A 565 -5.18 -0.14 -3.14
C THR A 565 -4.75 1.20 -3.74
N LEU A 566 -5.54 2.25 -3.50
CA LEU A 566 -5.32 3.59 -4.01
C LEU A 566 -3.90 4.14 -3.78
N ASP A 567 -3.28 3.78 -2.66
CA ASP A 567 -1.96 4.25 -2.21
C ASP A 567 -0.80 3.30 -2.53
N ALA A 568 -1.09 2.07 -3.00
CA ALA A 568 -0.07 1.05 -3.22
C ALA A 568 0.49 1.05 -4.64
N ASP A 569 -0.37 0.95 -5.67
CA ASP A 569 0.07 0.78 -7.07
C ASP A 569 -0.34 1.95 -7.98
N LEU A 570 -1.43 2.64 -7.64
CA LEU A 570 -1.91 3.77 -8.43
C LEU A 570 -0.94 4.96 -8.51
N PRO A 571 -0.18 5.36 -7.46
CA PRO A 571 0.77 6.47 -7.53
C PRO A 571 1.74 6.34 -8.71
N TYR A 572 2.30 5.14 -8.88
CA TYR A 572 3.24 4.85 -9.94
C TYR A 572 2.57 4.95 -11.31
N LYS A 573 1.36 4.39 -11.46
CA LYS A 573 0.60 4.39 -12.72
C LYS A 573 0.20 5.80 -13.15
N VAL A 574 -0.43 6.60 -12.28
CA VAL A 574 -0.95 7.94 -12.61
C VAL A 574 0.15 8.93 -13.00
N THR A 575 1.39 8.69 -12.57
CA THR A 575 2.53 9.54 -12.87
C THR A 575 3.47 8.95 -13.92
N ASP A 576 3.14 7.79 -14.51
CA ASP A 576 4.03 7.05 -15.40
C ASP A 576 5.44 6.85 -14.79
N GLY A 577 5.50 6.35 -13.55
CA GLY A 577 6.73 6.16 -12.81
C GLY A 577 7.45 7.45 -12.43
N GLY A 578 6.71 8.55 -12.26
CA GLY A 578 7.25 9.86 -11.88
C GLY A 578 7.66 10.76 -13.04
N LEU A 579 7.30 10.41 -14.28
CA LEU A 579 7.53 11.25 -15.46
C LEU A 579 6.45 12.32 -15.68
N GLY A 580 5.25 12.08 -15.15
CA GLY A 580 4.07 12.92 -15.32
C GLY A 580 4.08 14.24 -14.54
N LYS A 581 3.01 15.02 -14.68
CA LYS A 581 2.84 16.32 -13.97
C LYS A 581 2.13 16.08 -12.65
N PHE A 582 2.88 16.00 -11.56
CA PHE A 582 2.30 15.85 -10.24
C PHE A 582 2.79 16.93 -9.27
N THR A 583 1.99 17.15 -8.23
CA THR A 583 2.31 17.99 -7.07
C THR A 583 1.77 17.33 -5.81
N TYR A 584 2.06 17.93 -4.68
CA TYR A 584 1.63 17.50 -3.36
C TYR A 584 0.64 18.53 -2.78
N SER A 585 -0.20 18.07 -1.87
CA SER A 585 -0.85 18.95 -0.91
C SER A 585 0.20 19.54 0.01
N ASP A 586 0.18 20.85 0.15
CA ASP A 586 0.97 21.56 1.15
C ASP A 586 -0.02 22.35 2.02
N GLU A 587 0.12 22.24 3.33
CA GLU A 587 -0.66 23.05 4.26
C GLU A 587 -0.41 24.53 3.99
N ALA A 588 0.82 24.89 3.62
CA ALA A 588 1.18 26.27 3.27
C ALA A 588 0.41 26.80 2.05
N ASP A 589 -0.09 25.90 1.19
CA ASP A 589 -0.94 26.25 0.04
C ASP A 589 -2.43 26.29 0.41
N GLY A 590 -2.81 25.95 1.65
CA GLY A 590 -4.20 25.87 2.10
C GLY A 590 -4.84 24.50 1.95
N MET A 591 -4.07 23.47 1.54
CA MET A 591 -4.55 22.10 1.37
C MET A 591 -4.17 21.24 2.58
N MET A 592 -5.13 21.01 3.47
CA MET A 592 -4.96 20.15 4.64
C MET A 592 -6.11 19.15 4.71
N LEU A 593 -5.81 17.92 5.16
CA LEU A 593 -6.84 16.97 5.55
C LEU A 593 -6.45 16.19 6.79
N PHE A 594 -7.45 15.70 7.51
CA PHE A 594 -7.29 14.68 8.53
C PHE A 594 -7.98 13.38 8.14
N GLU A 595 -7.39 12.28 8.59
CA GLU A 595 -8.03 10.96 8.63
C GLU A 595 -8.71 10.82 10.01
N ILE A 596 -10.03 10.64 10.01
CA ILE A 596 -10.84 10.54 11.22
C ILE A 596 -10.92 9.07 11.64
N VAL A 597 -10.34 8.73 12.78
CA VAL A 597 -10.15 7.34 13.20
C VAL A 597 -10.66 7.13 14.62
N ALA A 598 -11.45 6.08 14.85
CA ALA A 598 -11.93 5.72 16.19
C ALA A 598 -10.74 5.42 17.11
N GLU A 599 -10.79 5.90 18.36
CA GLU A 599 -9.62 5.96 19.26
C GLU A 599 -8.90 4.62 19.51
N ASP A 600 -9.63 3.50 19.50
CA ASP A 600 -9.12 2.15 19.74
C ASP A 600 -8.75 1.39 18.46
N SER A 601 -9.06 1.95 17.30
CA SER A 601 -8.82 1.30 16.01
C SER A 601 -7.37 1.49 15.54
N GLU A 602 -6.89 0.55 14.71
CA GLU A 602 -5.55 0.56 14.09
C GLU A 602 -4.36 0.56 15.09
N LEU A 603 -4.58 0.45 16.41
CA LEU A 603 -3.50 0.39 17.41
C LEU A 603 -2.66 -0.88 17.33
N ASN A 604 -3.22 -1.94 16.74
CA ASN A 604 -2.52 -3.20 16.45
C ASN A 604 -1.52 -3.09 15.29
N ARG A 605 -1.40 -1.92 14.65
CA ARG A 605 -0.44 -1.66 13.56
C ARG A 605 0.95 -1.28 14.07
N TYR A 606 1.15 -1.15 15.38
CA TYR A 606 2.45 -0.93 15.99
C TYR A 606 2.77 -2.01 17.03
N CYS A 607 4.06 -2.32 17.12
CA CYS A 607 4.62 -3.09 18.21
C CYS A 607 5.36 -2.15 19.17
N LYS A 608 5.19 -2.35 20.48
CA LYS A 608 5.97 -1.65 21.52
C LYS A 608 7.40 -2.22 21.54
N LYS A 609 8.19 -1.79 20.57
CA LYS A 609 9.57 -2.22 20.32
C LYS A 609 10.32 -1.05 19.72
N ARG A 610 11.58 -0.87 20.13
CA ARG A 610 12.44 0.16 19.58
C ARG A 610 12.63 -0.05 18.07
N ARG A 611 12.37 1.01 17.30
CA ARG A 611 12.46 1.03 15.85
C ARG A 611 13.89 0.78 15.39
N SER A 612 14.03 -0.13 14.43
CA SER A 612 15.29 -0.42 13.74
C SER A 612 15.27 0.21 12.35
N SER A 613 16.17 1.16 12.09
CA SER A 613 16.33 1.73 10.75
C SER A 613 16.75 0.67 9.73
N ALA A 614 17.57 -0.32 10.12
CA ALA A 614 17.97 -1.41 9.25
C ALA A 614 16.76 -2.24 8.76
N TYR A 615 15.83 -2.58 9.66
CA TYR A 615 14.65 -3.36 9.29
C TYR A 615 13.69 -2.55 8.44
N ALA A 616 13.49 -1.27 8.77
CA ALA A 616 12.68 -0.38 7.96
C ALA A 616 13.27 -0.16 6.56
N SER A 617 14.59 0.03 6.46
CA SER A 617 15.30 0.16 5.18
C SER A 617 15.15 -1.10 4.33
N TYR A 618 15.25 -2.28 4.94
CA TYR A 618 14.99 -3.56 4.27
C TYR A 618 13.56 -3.66 3.75
N TRP A 619 12.57 -3.28 4.57
CA TRP A 619 11.17 -3.24 4.15
C TRP A 619 10.99 -2.28 2.97
N ILE A 620 11.42 -1.02 3.10
CA ILE A 620 11.34 0.00 2.04
C ILE A 620 12.01 -0.52 0.76
N TYR A 621 13.19 -1.15 0.88
CA TYR A 621 13.90 -1.74 -0.24
C TYR A 621 13.08 -2.81 -1.00
N GLY A 622 12.39 -3.68 -0.26
CA GLY A 622 11.69 -4.84 -0.82
C GLY A 622 10.25 -4.58 -1.25
N THR A 623 9.55 -3.61 -0.64
CA THR A 623 8.09 -3.47 -0.76
C THR A 623 7.64 -2.19 -1.43
N THR A 624 8.46 -1.13 -1.45
CA THR A 624 8.09 0.14 -2.09
C THR A 624 8.51 0.17 -3.56
N ASP A 625 7.63 0.64 -4.42
CA ASP A 625 7.98 0.94 -5.80
C ASP A 625 8.92 2.17 -5.90
N PRO A 626 9.54 2.42 -7.06
CA PRO A 626 10.43 3.56 -7.23
C PRO A 626 9.86 4.92 -6.90
N LEU A 627 8.60 5.16 -7.25
CA LEU A 627 7.96 6.43 -7.00
C LEU A 627 7.68 6.55 -5.50
N ALA A 628 7.03 5.57 -4.88
CA ALA A 628 6.77 5.52 -3.45
C ALA A 628 8.04 5.78 -2.61
N ARG A 629 9.16 5.13 -2.94
CA ARG A 629 10.45 5.37 -2.29
C ARG A 629 10.92 6.81 -2.45
N PHE A 630 10.77 7.36 -3.65
CA PHE A 630 11.10 8.76 -3.93
C PHE A 630 10.18 9.76 -3.21
N LEU A 631 8.86 9.54 -3.17
CA LEU A 631 7.92 10.40 -2.44
C LEU A 631 8.26 10.42 -0.94
N GLY A 632 8.65 9.27 -0.39
CA GLY A 632 9.15 9.17 0.99
C GLY A 632 10.51 9.85 1.24
N THR A 633 11.15 10.41 0.21
CA THR A 633 12.30 11.31 0.41
C THR A 633 11.91 12.77 0.57
N ARG A 634 10.63 13.10 0.37
CA ARG A 634 10.07 14.42 0.66
C ARG A 634 9.61 14.51 2.11
N LEU A 635 9.66 15.73 2.62
CA LEU A 635 9.18 16.09 3.95
C LEU A 635 8.10 17.15 3.80
N MET A 636 6.91 16.87 4.31
CA MET A 636 5.82 17.84 4.43
C MET A 636 5.86 18.44 5.83
N VAL A 637 5.62 19.75 5.94
CA VAL A 637 5.62 20.45 7.23
C VAL A 637 4.25 21.05 7.45
N TYR A 638 3.55 20.57 8.49
CA TYR A 638 2.25 21.10 8.90
C TYR A 638 2.43 22.11 10.03
N LYS A 639 1.87 23.32 9.84
CA LYS A 639 2.10 24.46 10.73
C LYS A 639 1.00 24.63 11.74
N SER A 640 1.37 24.83 13.01
CA SER A 640 0.45 25.14 14.11
C SER A 640 0.00 26.61 14.13
N SER A 641 0.67 27.48 13.36
CA SER A 641 0.39 28.92 13.29
C SER A 641 0.77 29.49 11.92
N HIS A 642 0.34 30.73 11.65
CA HIS A 642 0.67 31.44 10.41
C HIS A 642 2.13 31.95 10.34
N CYS A 643 2.95 31.72 11.37
CA CYS A 643 4.34 32.17 11.36
C CYS A 643 5.18 31.40 10.33
N GLU A 644 6.19 32.05 9.76
CA GLU A 644 7.18 31.35 8.94
C GLU A 644 7.89 30.29 9.80
N VAL A 645 8.03 29.08 9.24
CA VAL A 645 8.73 27.99 9.93
C VAL A 645 10.20 28.06 9.55
N GLU A 646 11.04 28.37 10.52
CA GLU A 646 12.47 28.12 10.38
C GLU A 646 12.70 26.60 10.33
N LEU A 647 13.44 26.14 9.32
CA LEU A 647 13.89 24.75 9.26
C LEU A 647 14.95 24.54 10.36
N GLY A 648 14.50 24.10 11.52
CA GLY A 648 15.35 23.82 12.69
C GLY A 648 15.89 22.39 12.74
N ASP A 649 16.55 22.05 13.86
CA ASP A 649 17.25 20.78 14.06
C ASP A 649 16.38 19.54 13.82
N GLU A 650 15.11 19.56 14.26
CA GLU A 650 14.20 18.42 14.06
C GLU A 650 13.84 18.19 12.58
N TYR A 651 13.87 19.24 11.74
CA TYR A 651 13.71 19.07 10.29
C TYR A 651 14.90 18.33 9.69
N PHE A 652 16.13 18.74 10.01
CA PHE A 652 17.32 18.09 9.47
C PHE A 652 17.58 16.71 10.06
N LYS A 653 17.12 16.45 11.29
CA LYS A 653 17.03 15.09 11.83
C LYS A 653 16.05 14.22 11.05
N ALA A 654 14.92 14.77 10.60
CA ALA A 654 14.01 14.06 9.70
C ALA A 654 14.68 13.78 8.34
N VAL A 655 15.48 14.71 7.82
CA VAL A 655 16.30 14.51 6.61
C VAL A 655 17.33 13.40 6.83
N GLU A 656 18.04 13.41 7.97
CA GLU A 656 19.02 12.40 8.36
C GLU A 656 18.40 11.00 8.40
N ASP A 657 17.26 10.85 9.06
CA ASP A 657 16.52 9.58 9.13
C ASP A 657 16.10 9.11 7.74
N THR A 658 15.58 10.02 6.92
CA THR A 658 15.16 9.73 5.55
C THR A 658 16.34 9.24 4.71
N VAL A 659 17.49 9.92 4.81
CA VAL A 659 18.74 9.49 4.16
C VAL A 659 19.14 8.10 4.62
N LYS A 660 19.11 7.81 5.93
CA LYS A 660 19.44 6.47 6.47
C LYS A 660 18.50 5.36 6.00
N LEU A 661 17.24 5.69 5.69
CA LEU A 661 16.23 4.72 5.27
C LEU A 661 16.34 4.34 3.79
N VAL A 662 16.78 5.27 2.93
CA VAL A 662 16.80 5.09 1.46
C VAL A 662 18.20 4.90 0.87
N LEU A 663 19.23 5.38 1.57
CA LEU A 663 20.65 5.11 1.31
C LEU A 663 21.12 4.20 2.44
#